data_AF-Q12VX7-F1
#
_entry.id   AF-Q12VX7-F1
#
_cell.length_a   1.000
_cell.length_b   1.000
_cell.length_c   1.000
_cell.angle_alpha   90.00
_cell.angle_beta   90.00
_cell.angle_gamma   90.00
#
_symmetry.space_group_name_H-M   'P 1'
#
loop_
_entity.id
_entity.type
_entity.pdbx_description
1 polymer ?
#
loop_
_entity_poly.entity_id
_entity_poly.type
_entity_poly.pdbx_seq_one_letter_code
_entity_poly.pdbx_strand_id
1 'polypeptide(L)'
;MKISAKFASILLLLFLFTTPVMAVTLEFSASDTSAQVGDTVLLTGRLMNGTLPLNNTSVNFSTNFGMLSSSSSTTNDSGFATVFINSTISGNLVVNASSGTETNMTNISFLPAPIEDIIFEVNKTDPSAGNAVDVNVTLRDQYGNINNTPTINLYLTMVDVLSELHDENIVLSEWMGNMFEISIDHNNMTSVKSTEGTGLLLRINSTLAGTLSIGSDALGIINNTSVVYAPSTPYSMEALYDDEYVVNTTSEIVVSLHDRYDNPIEGATLIFNATYPIDTIYNSPVTYNSSWLSSSLESTPLGGKVTVYLRTDKRAGENIVNIGALNTSLFLRLSITGTPDIATDLTLSSTPSSCYANNEDAYRLSAQIIDQFLNPLLPGSFQIKDQVLFESSLGSTLIPLNDYGVATTVVGPTPYVENISITATYKNETGTTNINTSKELSFTEGPLSRFNFYANPNVVLANNLSGNHDSTVTLIALDAWGHSLQNINVTLNNTAPSLGTLSLDGSNESNLINFTTDQYGRVITEFTSSNFVGNCTIIGLSDAINDSLSIEIRNQPFISASIDAEPYVVTSGDIVNITTVITVEGELPVSRSAATSMLILDRSGSMDPDYYAGTALDIVLVLDRSGSMKFLGNAPEQPLTDAKSAAKIFMENLLSNTEVGVVSFSSTSTVDRQPVSLNISGNKDLLHNAIDSMVADGGTAIGDAMADANNLLINGRPDAKKIMIVLTDGVATAGSDRDGSDAISTANLNNIRIYSIGLGSSEYIDEPMLKRIASETGGSYYNAPSGSELQTVYNTISKEISDFDVTEIDYGTEGFTPYSYVFADDLNLTSSDAPYILKYDAWDIDDSNEDCKVCVNGNYSFELSVTGDKRWSTFEYDISSVVLGGMNTITI
;
A
#
# COMPACT_ATOMS: atom_id res chain seq x y z
N MET A 1 118.55 -31.70 26.12
CA MET A 1 120.00 -31.66 26.41
C MET A 1 120.52 -33.09 26.32
N LYS A 2 121.49 -33.35 25.43
CA LYS A 2 122.00 -34.68 25.03
C LYS A 2 122.83 -35.38 26.13
N ILE A 3 123.16 -36.66 25.85
CA ILE A 3 124.31 -37.49 26.33
C ILE A 3 123.81 -38.63 27.24
N SER A 4 123.61 -39.87 26.79
CA SER A 4 124.49 -40.90 26.20
C SER A 4 125.51 -41.53 27.16
N ALA A 5 125.47 -42.86 27.26
CA ALA A 5 126.59 -43.79 27.00
C ALA A 5 126.74 -44.92 28.04
N LYS A 6 126.88 -46.13 27.48
CA LYS A 6 127.21 -47.44 28.05
C LYS A 6 128.65 -47.50 28.60
N PHE A 7 128.92 -48.56 29.38
CA PHE A 7 130.05 -49.54 29.35
C PHE A 7 130.31 -50.03 30.80
N ALA A 8 130.02 -51.26 31.21
CA ALA A 8 130.66 -52.57 30.91
C ALA A 8 132.06 -52.78 31.51
N SER A 9 132.14 -53.75 32.46
CA SER A 9 133.12 -54.86 32.55
C SER A 9 133.86 -55.08 33.89
N ILE A 10 133.47 -56.18 34.56
CA ILE A 10 134.25 -57.37 35.03
C ILE A 10 135.51 -57.19 35.90
N LEU A 11 135.51 -57.79 37.11
CA LEU A 11 136.52 -58.76 37.65
C LEU A 11 136.04 -59.34 39.04
N LEU A 12 135.68 -60.63 39.19
CA LEU A 12 136.42 -61.78 39.80
C LEU A 12 137.08 -61.48 41.19
N LEU A 13 137.05 -62.24 42.28
CA LEU A 13 136.57 -63.57 42.75
C LEU A 13 136.72 -63.57 44.30
N LEU A 14 135.82 -64.18 45.08
CA LEU A 14 136.16 -65.12 46.18
C LEU A 14 134.90 -65.71 46.83
N PHE A 15 134.82 -67.05 46.85
CA PHE A 15 133.73 -67.83 47.45
C PHE A 15 133.98 -68.05 48.95
N LEU A 16 132.96 -67.82 49.77
CA LEU A 16 132.76 -68.44 51.08
C LEU A 16 131.33 -68.99 51.10
N PHE A 17 131.19 -70.31 51.24
CA PHE A 17 129.90 -71.00 51.35
C PHE A 17 129.30 -70.79 52.74
N THR A 18 128.12 -70.17 52.82
CA THR A 18 127.21 -70.24 53.96
C THR A 18 125.88 -70.81 53.47
N THR A 19 125.38 -71.86 54.11
CA THR A 19 124.08 -72.50 53.81
C THR A 19 122.93 -71.51 53.99
N PRO A 20 121.94 -71.45 53.07
CA PRO A 20 120.79 -70.57 53.24
C PRO A 20 119.89 -71.07 54.38
N VAL A 21 119.54 -70.17 55.31
CA VAL A 21 118.45 -70.37 56.27
C VAL A 21 117.15 -70.39 55.46
N MET A 22 116.40 -71.49 55.55
CA MET A 22 115.14 -71.64 54.81
C MET A 22 114.06 -70.74 55.44
N ALA A 23 113.40 -69.93 54.61
CA ALA A 23 112.31 -69.07 55.01
C ALA A 23 111.01 -69.87 55.13
N VAL A 24 110.16 -69.49 56.10
CA VAL A 24 108.79 -70.01 56.20
C VAL A 24 107.93 -69.29 55.17
N THR A 25 107.13 -70.02 54.41
CA THR A 25 106.24 -69.48 53.37
C THR A 25 104.82 -69.96 53.62
N LEU A 26 103.86 -69.03 53.61
CA LEU A 26 102.43 -69.30 53.68
C LEU A 26 101.81 -69.11 52.28
N GLU A 27 101.31 -70.17 51.68
CA GLU A 27 100.62 -70.12 50.38
C GLU A 27 99.14 -70.46 50.55
N PHE A 28 98.28 -69.71 49.87
CA PHE A 28 96.87 -70.02 49.79
C PHE A 28 96.57 -70.95 48.62
N SER A 29 95.77 -71.96 48.91
CA SER A 29 95.03 -72.75 47.94
C SER A 29 93.56 -72.65 48.33
N ALA A 30 92.79 -71.88 47.57
CA ALA A 30 91.34 -71.95 47.62
C ALA A 30 90.88 -73.07 46.69
N SER A 31 89.85 -73.83 47.07
CA SER A 31 89.20 -74.77 46.14
C SER A 31 88.58 -74.01 44.96
N ASP A 32 88.01 -72.85 45.26
CA ASP A 32 87.28 -72.01 44.32
C ASP A 32 87.66 -70.53 44.52
N THR A 33 87.90 -69.82 43.43
CA THR A 33 88.15 -68.36 43.44
C THR A 33 86.85 -67.54 43.40
N SER A 34 85.70 -68.21 43.23
CA SER A 34 84.36 -67.64 43.23
C SER A 34 83.31 -68.68 43.65
N ALA A 35 82.29 -68.28 44.40
CA ALA A 35 81.17 -69.14 44.82
C ALA A 35 79.85 -68.38 44.84
N GLN A 36 78.69 -69.05 44.88
CA GLN A 36 77.41 -68.34 45.02
C GLN A 36 77.19 -67.91 46.48
N VAL A 37 76.50 -66.79 46.68
CA VAL A 37 76.03 -66.37 48.00
C VAL A 37 75.20 -67.50 48.62
N GLY A 38 75.52 -67.86 49.87
CA GLY A 38 74.95 -69.01 50.57
C GLY A 38 75.81 -70.28 50.52
N ASP A 39 76.70 -70.43 49.53
CA ASP A 39 77.61 -71.58 49.44
C ASP A 39 78.77 -71.47 50.43
N THR A 40 79.34 -72.63 50.76
CA THR A 40 80.54 -72.73 51.62
C THR A 40 81.78 -73.00 50.77
N VAL A 41 82.79 -72.14 50.90
CA VAL A 41 84.08 -72.29 50.21
C VAL A 41 85.11 -72.84 51.19
N LEU A 42 85.85 -73.86 50.75
CA LEU A 42 86.96 -74.42 51.52
C LEU A 42 88.25 -73.65 51.21
N LEU A 43 88.81 -73.02 52.25
CA LEU A 43 90.08 -72.32 52.19
C LEU A 43 91.17 -73.16 52.84
N THR A 44 92.27 -73.36 52.12
CA THR A 44 93.41 -74.15 52.61
C THR A 44 94.68 -73.29 52.57
N GLY A 45 95.21 -72.96 53.74
CA GLY A 45 96.53 -72.35 53.86
C GLY A 45 97.59 -73.43 54.03
N ARG A 46 98.61 -73.47 53.18
CA ARG A 46 99.76 -74.37 53.31
C ARG A 46 100.95 -73.62 53.89
N LEU A 47 101.49 -74.10 54.99
CA LEU A 47 102.67 -73.54 55.65
C LEU A 47 103.88 -74.48 55.44
N MET A 48 104.95 -73.95 54.86
CA MET A 48 106.19 -74.68 54.57
C MET A 48 107.38 -73.96 55.17
N ASN A 49 108.37 -74.70 55.65
CA ASN A 49 109.70 -74.19 55.99
C ASN A 49 110.69 -74.68 54.92
N GLY A 50 110.92 -73.85 53.91
CA GLY A 50 111.56 -74.26 52.65
C GLY A 50 110.77 -75.35 51.92
N THR A 51 111.30 -76.57 51.81
CA THR A 51 110.62 -77.72 51.17
C THR A 51 109.87 -78.63 52.15
N LEU A 52 109.95 -78.39 53.46
CA LEU A 52 109.33 -79.24 54.49
C LEU A 52 108.02 -78.63 54.99
N PRO A 53 106.90 -79.39 54.99
CA PRO A 53 105.64 -78.92 55.55
C PRO A 53 105.72 -78.76 57.09
N LEU A 54 105.09 -77.72 57.63
CA LEU A 54 105.03 -77.44 59.07
C LEU A 54 103.74 -78.02 59.67
N ASN A 55 103.87 -79.00 60.57
CA ASN A 55 102.75 -79.66 61.25
C ASN A 55 102.41 -79.00 62.60
N ASN A 56 101.16 -79.10 63.07
CA ASN A 56 100.66 -78.60 64.36
C ASN A 56 100.92 -77.09 64.61
N THR A 57 100.93 -76.29 63.55
CA THR A 57 101.13 -74.83 63.64
C THR A 57 99.81 -74.10 63.41
N SER A 58 99.47 -73.12 64.25
CA SER A 58 98.22 -72.37 64.13
C SER A 58 98.29 -71.33 63.02
N VAL A 59 97.30 -71.33 62.12
CA VAL A 59 97.07 -70.30 61.11
C VAL A 59 95.80 -69.56 61.48
N ASN A 60 95.88 -68.24 61.67
CA ASN A 60 94.74 -67.38 61.98
C ASN A 60 94.16 -66.81 60.69
N PHE A 61 92.84 -66.83 60.57
CA PHE A 61 92.10 -66.31 59.41
C PHE A 61 91.22 -65.13 59.83
N SER A 62 91.20 -64.07 59.04
CA SER A 62 90.29 -62.93 59.19
C SER A 62 89.72 -62.50 57.83
N THR A 63 88.52 -61.91 57.85
CA THR A 63 87.80 -61.49 56.65
C THR A 63 87.15 -60.12 56.83
N ASN A 64 86.92 -59.39 55.73
CA ASN A 64 86.27 -58.07 55.72
C ASN A 64 84.74 -58.14 55.85
N PHE A 65 84.10 -59.17 55.28
CA PHE A 65 82.69 -59.54 55.50
C PHE A 65 82.54 -61.07 55.39
N GLY A 66 81.33 -61.61 55.55
CA GLY A 66 81.09 -63.06 55.57
C GLY A 66 81.44 -63.73 56.91
N MET A 67 81.14 -65.02 57.03
CA MET A 67 81.29 -65.79 58.26
C MET A 67 82.27 -66.94 58.07
N LEU A 68 83.31 -66.97 58.91
CA LEU A 68 84.30 -68.05 58.98
C LEU A 68 83.81 -69.14 59.96
N SER A 69 84.05 -70.42 59.63
CA SER A 69 83.76 -71.54 60.53
C SER A 69 84.60 -71.50 61.81
N SER A 70 85.83 -70.96 61.73
CA SER A 70 86.72 -70.72 62.85
C SER A 70 87.71 -69.60 62.53
N SER A 71 88.14 -68.82 63.54
CA SER A 71 89.13 -67.74 63.38
C SER A 71 90.59 -68.24 63.31
N SER A 72 90.80 -69.54 63.53
CA SER A 72 92.10 -70.20 63.39
C SER A 72 91.92 -71.69 63.09
N SER A 73 92.94 -72.30 62.48
CA SER A 73 93.01 -73.74 62.18
C SER A 73 94.47 -74.22 62.28
N THR A 74 94.68 -75.42 62.79
CA THR A 74 96.03 -76.02 62.95
C THR A 74 96.44 -76.83 61.73
N THR A 75 97.69 -76.70 61.29
CA THR A 75 98.20 -77.45 60.13
C THR A 75 98.32 -78.95 60.41
N ASN A 76 97.98 -79.78 59.41
CA ASN A 76 98.15 -81.24 59.45
C ASN A 76 99.59 -81.70 59.12
N ASP A 77 99.83 -83.01 59.10
CA ASP A 77 101.15 -83.62 58.78
C ASP A 77 101.72 -83.20 57.40
N SER A 78 100.87 -82.71 56.49
CA SER A 78 101.23 -82.20 55.16
C SER A 78 101.32 -80.68 55.08
N GLY A 79 101.18 -79.97 56.22
CA GLY A 79 101.33 -78.53 56.35
C GLY A 79 100.09 -77.71 56.02
N PHE A 80 98.91 -78.33 55.88
CA PHE A 80 97.67 -77.66 55.48
C PHE A 80 96.78 -77.33 56.67
N ALA A 81 96.33 -76.07 56.77
CA ALA A 81 95.29 -75.61 57.68
C ALA A 81 94.05 -75.22 56.89
N THR A 82 92.88 -75.73 57.28
CA THR A 82 91.63 -75.57 56.52
C THR A 82 90.56 -74.83 57.32
N VAL A 83 89.80 -73.97 56.65
CA VAL A 83 88.64 -73.25 57.20
C VAL A 83 87.55 -73.14 56.13
N PHE A 84 86.29 -73.13 56.54
CA PHE A 84 85.15 -72.86 55.64
C PHE A 84 84.71 -71.41 55.78
N ILE A 85 84.31 -70.80 54.68
CA ILE A 85 83.71 -69.47 54.66
C ILE A 85 82.41 -69.47 53.86
N ASN A 86 81.39 -68.78 54.37
CA ASN A 86 80.17 -68.46 53.62
C ASN A 86 79.81 -66.98 53.76
N SER A 87 79.02 -66.48 52.83
CA SER A 87 78.50 -65.10 52.87
C SER A 87 77.06 -65.07 52.39
N THR A 88 76.23 -64.26 53.03
CA THR A 88 74.89 -63.88 52.55
C THR A 88 74.92 -62.56 51.76
N ILE A 89 76.10 -61.93 51.63
CA ILE A 89 76.33 -60.69 50.90
C ILE A 89 77.18 -61.01 49.66
N SER A 90 76.73 -60.56 48.48
CA SER A 90 77.50 -60.69 47.23
C SER A 90 78.66 -59.68 47.16
N GLY A 91 79.76 -60.05 46.52
CA GLY A 91 80.92 -59.18 46.30
C GLY A 91 82.27 -59.84 46.55
N ASN A 92 83.34 -59.04 46.46
CA ASN A 92 84.72 -59.51 46.62
C ASN A 92 85.12 -59.49 48.10
N LEU A 93 85.16 -60.68 48.67
CA LEU A 93 85.54 -60.94 50.04
C LEU A 93 87.06 -61.16 50.11
N VAL A 94 87.73 -60.50 51.05
CA VAL A 94 89.19 -60.57 51.24
C VAL A 94 89.47 -61.36 52.49
N VAL A 95 90.14 -62.51 52.35
CA VAL A 95 90.58 -63.33 53.48
C VAL A 95 92.08 -63.15 53.69
N ASN A 96 92.45 -62.78 54.90
CA ASN A 96 93.82 -62.68 55.35
C ASN A 96 94.15 -63.88 56.23
N ALA A 97 95.22 -64.62 55.91
CA ALA A 97 95.77 -65.65 56.80
C ALA A 97 97.13 -65.21 57.33
N SER A 98 97.34 -65.47 58.62
CA SER A 98 98.59 -65.14 59.31
C SER A 98 99.06 -66.29 60.19
N SER A 99 100.36 -66.54 60.19
CA SER A 99 101.00 -67.47 61.12
C SER A 99 102.37 -66.92 61.52
N GLY A 100 102.50 -66.47 62.76
CA GLY A 100 103.70 -65.76 63.23
C GLY A 100 103.85 -64.38 62.58
N THR A 101 104.90 -64.20 61.77
CA THR A 101 105.17 -62.95 61.03
C THR A 101 104.80 -63.02 59.55
N GLU A 102 104.46 -64.21 59.05
CA GLU A 102 104.06 -64.41 57.66
C GLU A 102 102.56 -64.16 57.50
N THR A 103 102.20 -63.36 56.51
CA THR A 103 100.82 -63.05 56.14
C THR A 103 100.63 -63.23 54.66
N ASN A 104 99.49 -63.77 54.26
CA ASN A 104 99.10 -63.83 52.85
C ASN A 104 97.62 -63.39 52.74
N MET A 105 97.20 -63.00 51.54
CA MET A 105 95.81 -62.61 51.28
C MET A 105 95.29 -63.32 50.04
N THR A 106 94.03 -63.71 50.09
CA THR A 106 93.30 -64.22 48.93
C THR A 106 91.93 -63.55 48.83
N ASN A 107 91.45 -63.41 47.59
CA ASN A 107 90.15 -62.83 47.31
C ASN A 107 89.21 -63.94 46.84
N ILE A 108 88.02 -64.02 47.44
CA ILE A 108 86.93 -64.88 46.98
C ILE A 108 85.80 -63.97 46.51
N SER A 109 85.31 -64.20 45.30
CA SER A 109 84.16 -63.45 44.77
C SER A 109 82.87 -64.22 45.03
N PHE A 110 82.01 -63.74 45.92
CA PHE A 110 80.68 -64.29 46.11
C PHE A 110 79.71 -63.71 45.07
N LEU A 111 79.27 -64.54 44.12
CA LEU A 111 78.31 -64.18 43.08
C LEU A 111 76.87 -64.22 43.65
N PRO A 112 75.98 -63.29 43.28
CA PRO A 112 74.58 -63.31 43.71
C PRO A 112 73.89 -64.66 43.44
N ALA A 113 72.96 -65.05 44.31
CA ALA A 113 72.14 -66.25 44.10
C ALA A 113 71.11 -66.01 42.97
N PRO A 114 70.45 -67.07 42.44
CA PRO A 114 69.35 -66.88 41.50
C PRO A 114 68.31 -65.90 42.03
N ILE A 115 67.77 -65.07 41.14
CA ILE A 115 66.76 -64.07 41.48
C ILE A 115 65.52 -64.73 42.10
N GLU A 116 64.90 -64.05 43.07
CA GLU A 116 63.62 -64.44 43.69
C GLU A 116 62.54 -63.38 43.45
N ASP A 117 62.92 -62.09 43.38
CA ASP A 117 61.96 -60.99 43.27
C ASP A 117 62.43 -59.88 42.32
N ILE A 118 61.45 -59.17 41.73
CA ILE A 118 61.65 -57.99 40.90
C ILE A 118 60.92 -56.84 41.59
N ILE A 119 61.63 -55.80 42.02
CA ILE A 119 61.03 -54.67 42.74
C ILE A 119 60.98 -53.45 41.83
N PHE A 120 59.78 -52.86 41.72
CA PHE A 120 59.54 -51.57 41.10
C PHE A 120 59.37 -50.48 42.16
N GLU A 121 60.17 -49.42 42.08
CA GLU A 121 60.02 -48.22 42.91
C GLU A 121 59.67 -47.04 41.99
N VAL A 122 58.45 -46.53 42.11
CA VAL A 122 57.95 -45.38 41.33
C VAL A 122 58.13 -44.11 42.14
N ASN A 123 58.78 -43.09 41.57
CA ASN A 123 59.10 -41.85 42.30
C ASN A 123 57.88 -40.94 42.55
N LYS A 124 56.82 -41.08 41.74
CA LYS A 124 55.62 -40.24 41.78
C LYS A 124 54.38 -41.06 41.41
N THR A 125 53.40 -41.06 42.30
CA THR A 125 52.06 -41.57 42.03
C THR A 125 51.22 -40.45 41.41
N ASP A 126 50.56 -40.71 40.29
CA ASP A 126 49.66 -39.79 39.57
C ASP A 126 50.32 -38.54 38.94
N PRO A 127 51.29 -38.71 38.02
CA PRO A 127 51.78 -37.60 37.20
C PRO A 127 50.67 -37.01 36.30
N SER A 128 50.65 -35.68 36.11
CA SER A 128 49.92 -35.10 34.97
C SER A 128 50.73 -35.31 33.68
N ALA A 129 50.04 -35.50 32.55
CA ALA A 129 50.63 -35.58 31.21
C ALA A 129 51.64 -34.44 30.98
N GLY A 130 52.80 -34.79 30.44
CA GLY A 130 53.97 -33.93 30.25
C GLY A 130 54.95 -33.89 31.43
N ASN A 131 54.65 -34.53 32.57
CA ASN A 131 55.60 -34.69 33.67
C ASN A 131 56.33 -36.04 33.58
N ALA A 132 57.64 -36.02 33.82
CA ALA A 132 58.46 -37.22 33.89
C ALA A 132 58.15 -38.05 35.15
N VAL A 133 58.14 -39.37 35.02
CA VAL A 133 58.16 -40.34 36.14
C VAL A 133 59.38 -41.22 36.03
N ASP A 134 60.09 -41.38 37.13
CA ASP A 134 61.23 -42.29 37.20
C ASP A 134 60.79 -43.57 37.91
N VAL A 135 60.99 -44.71 37.26
CA VAL A 135 60.73 -46.06 37.78
C VAL A 135 62.05 -46.81 37.89
N ASN A 136 62.44 -47.12 39.13
CA ASN A 136 63.65 -47.89 39.41
C ASN A 136 63.30 -49.38 39.49
N VAL A 137 64.03 -50.21 38.75
CA VAL A 137 63.82 -51.66 38.67
C VAL A 137 65.03 -52.36 39.28
N THR A 138 64.80 -53.18 40.30
CA THR A 138 65.87 -53.97 40.94
C THR A 138 65.52 -55.44 41.01
N LEU A 139 66.44 -56.29 40.54
CA LEU A 139 66.36 -57.74 40.63
C LEU A 139 67.09 -58.20 41.90
N ARG A 140 66.38 -58.86 42.81
CA ARG A 140 66.93 -59.30 44.10
C ARG A 140 66.91 -60.81 44.25
N ASP A 141 67.97 -61.33 44.86
CA ASP A 141 68.00 -62.71 45.33
C ASP A 141 67.30 -62.86 46.70
N GLN A 142 67.17 -64.11 47.17
CA GLN A 142 66.54 -64.44 48.46
C GLN A 142 67.19 -63.81 49.70
N TYR A 143 68.40 -63.26 49.56
CA TYR A 143 69.13 -62.58 50.63
C TYR A 143 69.10 -61.05 50.47
N GLY A 144 68.38 -60.54 49.47
CA GLY A 144 68.25 -59.12 49.16
C GLY A 144 69.42 -58.53 48.37
N ASN A 145 70.34 -59.35 47.84
CA ASN A 145 71.42 -58.86 46.99
C ASN A 145 70.92 -58.59 45.57
N ILE A 146 71.50 -57.59 44.93
CA ILE A 146 71.20 -57.27 43.52
C ILE A 146 71.89 -58.29 42.63
N ASN A 147 71.13 -59.02 41.81
CA ASN A 147 71.68 -59.91 40.79
C ASN A 147 71.54 -59.28 39.41
N ASN A 148 72.66 -59.02 38.75
CA ASN A 148 72.75 -58.31 37.48
C ASN A 148 72.99 -59.18 36.25
N THR A 149 73.05 -60.49 36.45
CA THR A 149 73.36 -61.47 35.39
C THR A 149 72.17 -61.86 34.50
N PRO A 150 70.91 -61.93 34.98
CA PRO A 150 69.81 -62.34 34.12
C PRO A 150 69.40 -61.21 33.16
N THR A 151 69.01 -61.61 31.95
CA THR A 151 68.28 -60.75 31.00
C THR A 151 66.88 -60.48 31.54
N ILE A 152 66.43 -59.24 31.48
CA ILE A 152 65.07 -58.83 31.86
C ILE A 152 64.33 -58.36 30.61
N ASN A 153 63.11 -58.86 30.43
CA ASN A 153 62.17 -58.38 29.41
C ASN A 153 61.17 -57.45 30.09
N LEU A 154 60.98 -56.26 29.54
CA LEU A 154 59.99 -55.29 30.01
C LEU A 154 58.93 -55.08 28.93
N TYR A 155 57.68 -55.28 29.32
CA TYR A 155 56.52 -55.09 28.46
C TYR A 155 55.81 -53.81 28.92
N LEU A 156 55.86 -52.76 28.12
CA LEU A 156 55.15 -51.52 28.39
C LEU A 156 53.89 -51.45 27.54
N THR A 157 52.78 -51.12 28.18
CA THR A 157 51.50 -50.95 27.51
C THR A 157 50.79 -49.74 28.09
N MET A 158 50.61 -48.72 27.27
CA MET A 158 49.82 -47.54 27.57
C MET A 158 48.41 -47.75 27.02
N VAL A 159 47.41 -47.63 27.88
CA VAL A 159 46.01 -47.47 27.49
C VAL A 159 45.63 -46.02 27.72
N ASP A 160 45.36 -45.27 26.66
CA ASP A 160 44.98 -43.87 26.79
C ASP A 160 43.53 -43.72 27.33
N VAL A 161 43.11 -42.48 27.57
CA VAL A 161 41.75 -42.15 28.03
C VAL A 161 40.65 -42.41 27.00
N LEU A 162 40.99 -42.60 25.73
CA LEU A 162 40.08 -42.97 24.64
C LEU A 162 40.07 -44.48 24.37
N SER A 163 40.79 -45.27 25.19
CA SER A 163 40.97 -46.72 25.05
C SER A 163 41.81 -47.17 23.85
N GLU A 164 42.60 -46.26 23.26
CA GLU A 164 43.65 -46.61 22.30
C GLU A 164 44.86 -47.24 23.02
N LEU A 165 45.45 -48.24 22.37
CA LEU A 165 46.55 -49.03 22.90
C LEU A 165 47.86 -48.63 22.21
N HIS A 166 48.86 -48.27 23.02
CA HIS A 166 50.24 -48.09 22.55
C HIS A 166 51.14 -49.04 23.33
N ASP A 167 51.86 -49.93 22.65
CA ASP A 167 52.73 -50.92 23.26
C ASP A 167 54.18 -50.82 22.77
N GLU A 168 55.11 -51.09 23.68
CA GLU A 168 56.53 -51.24 23.37
C GLU A 168 57.11 -52.38 24.23
N ASN A 169 57.93 -53.24 23.61
CA ASN A 169 58.63 -54.31 24.30
C ASN A 169 60.13 -54.03 24.31
N ILE A 170 60.72 -53.96 25.50
CA ILE A 170 62.14 -53.65 25.71
C ILE A 170 62.82 -54.89 26.30
N VAL A 171 63.73 -55.49 25.53
CA VAL A 171 64.54 -56.65 25.95
C VAL A 171 65.93 -56.17 26.37
N LEU A 172 66.33 -56.42 27.62
CA LEU A 172 67.57 -55.90 28.20
C LEU A 172 68.48 -57.03 28.69
N SER A 173 69.54 -57.30 27.93
CA SER A 173 70.59 -58.27 28.28
C SER A 173 71.69 -57.69 29.19
N GLU A 174 71.88 -56.37 29.18
CA GLU A 174 72.77 -55.62 30.08
C GLU A 174 72.02 -54.37 30.60
N TRP A 175 71.48 -54.42 31.81
CA TRP A 175 70.58 -53.39 32.33
C TRP A 175 71.16 -52.56 33.49
N MET A 176 72.23 -53.01 34.13
CA MET A 176 72.86 -52.25 35.20
C MET A 176 73.53 -50.97 34.69
N GLY A 177 73.23 -49.86 35.38
CA GLY A 177 73.80 -48.54 35.09
C GLY A 177 73.26 -47.87 33.84
N ASN A 178 72.18 -48.43 33.27
CA ASN A 178 71.51 -47.89 32.11
C ASN A 178 70.23 -47.16 32.55
N MET A 179 70.04 -45.99 31.99
CA MET A 179 68.79 -45.26 32.05
C MET A 179 68.10 -45.41 30.68
N PHE A 180 66.79 -45.60 30.67
CA PHE A 180 65.98 -45.59 29.46
C PHE A 180 65.03 -44.42 29.53
N GLU A 181 65.14 -43.52 28.56
CA GLU A 181 64.14 -42.48 28.35
C GLU A 181 63.05 -43.04 27.45
N ILE A 182 61.86 -43.17 28.02
CA ILE A 182 60.66 -43.68 27.33
C ILE A 182 59.79 -42.47 27.04
N SER A 183 59.59 -42.17 25.77
CA SER A 183 58.71 -41.11 25.31
C SER A 183 57.43 -41.72 24.77
N ILE A 184 56.29 -41.27 25.28
CA ILE A 184 54.96 -41.73 24.87
C ILE A 184 54.16 -40.54 24.35
N ASP A 185 53.76 -40.59 23.09
CA ASP A 185 52.87 -39.63 22.45
C ASP A 185 51.72 -40.32 21.69
N HIS A 186 50.78 -39.52 21.14
CA HIS A 186 49.62 -40.02 20.38
C HIS A 186 49.96 -40.89 19.16
N ASN A 187 51.19 -40.82 18.65
CA ASN A 187 51.57 -41.57 17.46
C ASN A 187 52.31 -42.85 17.82
N ASN A 188 53.29 -42.78 18.74
CA ASN A 188 54.16 -43.90 19.06
C ASN A 188 54.66 -43.87 20.51
N MET A 189 55.02 -45.06 21.00
CA MET A 189 55.88 -45.25 22.17
C MET A 189 57.29 -45.56 21.69
N THR A 190 58.29 -44.83 22.20
CA THR A 190 59.69 -45.03 21.83
C THR A 190 60.61 -45.03 23.04
N SER A 191 61.61 -45.90 23.02
CA SER A 191 62.64 -45.99 24.05
C SER A 191 64.02 -45.65 23.52
N VAL A 192 64.75 -44.82 24.28
CA VAL A 192 66.15 -44.46 23.99
C VAL A 192 67.01 -44.78 25.20
N LYS A 193 68.10 -45.53 24.97
CA LYS A 193 69.09 -45.85 26.00
C LYS A 193 70.02 -44.66 26.27
N SER A 194 70.12 -44.24 27.53
CA SER A 194 71.11 -43.27 28.04
C SER A 194 71.99 -43.92 29.13
N THR A 195 73.23 -43.45 29.27
CA THR A 195 74.25 -44.12 30.10
C THR A 195 74.61 -43.31 31.34
N GLU A 196 73.71 -43.25 32.32
CA GLU A 196 74.04 -42.79 33.68
C GLU A 196 73.18 -43.52 34.73
N GLY A 197 73.80 -44.29 35.63
CA GLY A 197 73.11 -44.85 36.80
C GLY A 197 73.86 -45.93 37.57
N THR A 198 73.31 -46.34 38.71
CA THR A 198 73.76 -47.48 39.55
C THR A 198 72.79 -48.68 39.51
N GLY A 199 71.72 -48.61 38.69
CA GLY A 199 70.66 -49.61 38.53
C GLY A 199 69.95 -49.46 37.17
N LEU A 200 68.81 -50.13 36.97
CA LEU A 200 67.94 -49.91 35.79
C LEU A 200 66.91 -48.83 36.12
N LEU A 201 67.03 -47.67 35.47
CA LEU A 201 66.12 -46.55 35.65
C LEU A 201 65.31 -46.33 34.38
N LEU A 202 63.99 -46.35 34.47
CA LEU A 202 63.10 -45.98 33.38
C LEU A 202 62.59 -44.56 33.64
N ARG A 203 63.03 -43.59 32.86
CA ARG A 203 62.50 -42.22 32.86
C ARG A 203 61.41 -42.14 31.82
N ILE A 204 60.17 -42.05 32.27
CA ILE A 204 58.97 -42.11 31.44
C ILE A 204 58.43 -40.70 31.28
N ASN A 205 58.44 -40.20 30.05
CA ASN A 205 57.85 -38.93 29.64
C ASN A 205 56.61 -39.24 28.79
N SER A 206 55.43 -39.21 29.39
CA SER A 206 54.17 -39.37 28.66
C SER A 206 53.52 -38.03 28.41
N THR A 207 53.25 -37.69 27.16
CA THR A 207 52.31 -36.61 26.81
C THR A 207 50.86 -37.12 26.74
N LEU A 208 50.65 -38.44 26.81
CA LEU A 208 49.33 -39.06 26.89
C LEU A 208 48.83 -39.18 28.33
N ALA A 209 47.53 -38.95 28.51
CA ALA A 209 46.80 -39.31 29.72
C ALA A 209 46.23 -40.72 29.61
N GLY A 210 46.27 -41.49 30.70
CA GLY A 210 45.77 -42.87 30.74
C GLY A 210 46.54 -43.76 31.72
N THR A 211 46.44 -45.08 31.56
CA THR A 211 47.14 -46.05 32.43
C THR A 211 48.31 -46.69 31.70
N LEU A 212 49.53 -46.45 32.18
CA LEU A 212 50.73 -47.16 31.76
C LEU A 212 50.91 -48.40 32.62
N SER A 213 50.89 -49.58 32.02
CA SER A 213 51.23 -50.84 32.66
C SER A 213 52.64 -51.26 32.28
N ILE A 214 53.45 -51.61 33.26
CA ILE A 214 54.83 -52.07 33.10
C ILE A 214 54.91 -53.49 33.66
N GLY A 215 54.98 -54.47 32.76
CA GLY A 215 55.23 -55.87 33.09
C GLY A 215 56.71 -56.20 32.96
N SER A 216 57.18 -57.14 33.77
CA SER A 216 58.54 -57.68 33.67
C SER A 216 58.55 -59.19 33.66
N ASP A 217 59.53 -59.77 32.97
CA ASP A 217 59.86 -61.19 33.03
C ASP A 217 61.38 -61.37 33.06
N ALA A 218 61.88 -61.98 34.13
CA ALA A 218 63.24 -62.45 34.22
C ALA A 218 63.25 -63.91 34.69
N LEU A 219 63.67 -64.83 33.81
CA LEU A 219 63.75 -66.27 34.09
C LEU A 219 62.44 -66.89 34.64
N GLY A 220 61.28 -66.37 34.23
CA GLY A 220 59.96 -66.84 34.66
C GLY A 220 59.43 -66.21 35.96
N ILE A 221 60.18 -65.29 36.57
CA ILE A 221 59.69 -64.42 37.65
C ILE A 221 59.07 -63.19 37.00
N ILE A 222 57.80 -62.94 37.34
CA ILE A 222 56.99 -61.87 36.76
C ILE A 222 56.56 -60.92 37.87
N ASN A 223 56.74 -59.62 37.63
CA ASN A 223 56.11 -58.59 38.44
C ASN A 223 55.59 -57.46 37.55
N ASN A 224 54.55 -56.77 38.01
CA ASN A 224 53.82 -55.76 37.27
C ASN A 224 53.65 -54.52 38.14
N THR A 225 53.77 -53.35 37.54
CA THR A 225 53.40 -52.07 38.17
C THR A 225 52.62 -51.22 37.18
N SER A 226 51.88 -50.22 37.67
CA SER A 226 51.17 -49.28 36.81
C SER A 226 51.33 -47.84 37.29
N VAL A 227 51.31 -46.93 36.34
CA VAL A 227 51.35 -45.47 36.56
C VAL A 227 50.17 -44.85 35.82
N VAL A 228 49.32 -44.14 36.53
CA VAL A 228 48.16 -43.44 35.96
C VAL A 228 48.56 -42.00 35.66
N TYR A 229 48.61 -41.63 34.37
CA TYR A 229 48.81 -40.26 33.93
C TYR A 229 47.47 -39.53 33.85
N ALA A 230 47.29 -38.51 34.69
CA ALA A 230 46.12 -37.63 34.60
C ALA A 230 46.30 -36.60 33.46
N PRO A 231 45.23 -36.13 32.81
CA PRO A 231 45.32 -35.00 31.88
C PRO A 231 45.95 -33.77 32.54
N SER A 232 46.62 -32.93 31.75
CA SER A 232 47.14 -31.65 32.24
C SER A 232 46.02 -30.63 32.45
N THR A 233 46.36 -29.42 32.89
CA THR A 233 45.37 -28.34 33.05
C THR A 233 44.71 -27.99 31.71
N PRO A 234 43.42 -27.62 31.70
CA PRO A 234 42.73 -27.20 30.46
C PRO A 234 43.48 -26.13 29.69
N TYR A 235 43.62 -26.34 28.37
CA TYR A 235 44.36 -25.46 27.49
C TYR A 235 43.58 -25.00 26.26
N SER A 236 42.75 -25.87 25.67
CA SER A 236 41.92 -25.54 24.51
C SER A 236 40.47 -25.96 24.74
N MET A 237 39.55 -25.20 24.14
CA MET A 237 38.13 -25.47 24.12
C MET A 237 37.64 -25.25 22.69
N GLU A 238 36.90 -26.21 22.16
CA GLU A 238 36.32 -26.17 20.81
C GLU A 238 34.84 -26.51 20.88
N ALA A 239 34.04 -25.95 19.97
CA ALA A 239 32.62 -26.21 19.88
C ALA A 239 32.22 -26.53 18.43
N LEU A 240 31.43 -27.58 18.25
CA LEU A 240 30.80 -27.96 16.99
C LEU A 240 29.30 -27.65 17.08
N TYR A 241 28.81 -26.84 16.13
CA TYR A 241 27.43 -26.36 16.05
C TYR A 241 27.15 -25.84 14.63
N ASP A 242 25.88 -25.76 14.22
CA ASP A 242 25.51 -25.00 13.01
C ASP A 242 25.23 -23.53 13.38
N ASP A 243 25.58 -22.61 12.49
CA ASP A 243 25.50 -21.17 12.70
C ASP A 243 24.12 -20.57 12.37
N GLU A 244 23.24 -21.33 11.71
CA GLU A 244 21.87 -20.92 11.34
C GLU A 244 20.83 -22.00 11.65
N TYR A 245 19.71 -21.59 12.26
CA TYR A 245 18.56 -22.46 12.49
C TYR A 245 17.26 -21.68 12.38
N VAL A 246 16.16 -22.38 12.05
CA VAL A 246 14.82 -21.78 12.12
C VAL A 246 14.50 -21.43 13.58
N VAL A 247 13.85 -20.29 13.80
CA VAL A 247 13.38 -19.85 15.12
C VAL A 247 12.59 -20.95 15.83
N ASN A 248 12.69 -21.02 17.17
CA ASN A 248 11.98 -21.97 18.01
C ASN A 248 12.30 -23.46 17.75
N THR A 249 13.44 -23.77 17.12
CA THR A 249 13.94 -25.14 16.93
C THR A 249 15.10 -25.44 17.89
N THR A 250 15.38 -26.72 18.10
CA THR A 250 16.46 -27.17 18.99
C THR A 250 17.69 -27.58 18.18
N SER A 251 18.84 -27.01 18.52
CA SER A 251 20.14 -27.29 17.96
C SER A 251 21.06 -27.96 18.98
N GLU A 252 21.98 -28.79 18.49
CA GLU A 252 23.01 -29.42 19.30
C GLU A 252 24.29 -28.56 19.31
N ILE A 253 24.89 -28.39 20.49
CA ILE A 253 26.20 -27.76 20.66
C ILE A 253 27.09 -28.78 21.37
N VAL A 254 28.11 -29.27 20.67
CA VAL A 254 29.08 -30.24 21.21
C VAL A 254 30.36 -29.50 21.56
N VAL A 255 30.67 -29.39 22.84
CA VAL A 255 31.88 -28.72 23.35
C VAL A 255 32.90 -29.77 23.76
N SER A 256 34.13 -29.65 23.25
CA SER A 256 35.25 -30.52 23.59
C SER A 256 36.33 -29.73 24.33
N LEU A 257 36.83 -30.27 25.43
CA LEU A 257 37.87 -29.66 26.25
C LEU A 257 39.13 -30.52 26.28
N HIS A 258 40.26 -29.94 25.90
CA HIS A 258 41.54 -30.64 25.82
C HIS A 258 42.64 -29.91 26.61
N ASP A 259 43.64 -30.68 27.01
CA ASP A 259 44.88 -30.14 27.56
C ASP A 259 45.86 -29.70 26.44
N ARG A 260 47.04 -29.21 26.83
CA ARG A 260 48.05 -28.72 25.87
C ARG A 260 48.65 -29.78 24.94
N TYR A 261 48.36 -31.05 25.18
CA TYR A 261 48.83 -32.20 24.41
C TYR A 261 47.68 -32.91 23.69
N ASP A 262 46.49 -32.31 23.64
CA ASP A 262 45.27 -32.84 23.03
C ASP A 262 44.60 -33.99 23.80
N ASN A 263 44.93 -34.17 25.08
CA ASN A 263 44.22 -35.16 25.90
C ASN A 263 42.85 -34.61 26.33
N PRO A 264 41.76 -35.38 26.22
CA PRO A 264 40.45 -34.95 26.71
C PRO A 264 40.45 -34.85 28.24
N ILE A 265 39.81 -33.80 28.75
CA ILE A 265 39.75 -33.54 30.19
C ILE A 265 38.41 -33.98 30.77
N GLU A 266 38.45 -34.92 31.71
CA GLU A 266 37.29 -35.39 32.46
C GLU A 266 37.06 -34.56 33.74
N GLY A 267 35.79 -34.38 34.13
CA GLY A 267 35.40 -33.76 35.39
C GLY A 267 35.53 -32.23 35.44
N ALA A 268 35.91 -31.58 34.34
CA ALA A 268 35.93 -30.13 34.26
C ALA A 268 34.50 -29.57 34.14
N THR A 269 34.21 -28.50 34.87
CA THR A 269 32.87 -27.90 34.86
C THR A 269 32.81 -26.73 33.85
N LEU A 270 31.85 -26.81 32.93
CA LEU A 270 31.55 -25.80 31.92
C LEU A 270 30.28 -25.04 32.30
N ILE A 271 30.32 -23.71 32.16
CA ILE A 271 29.17 -22.81 32.33
C ILE A 271 28.69 -22.38 30.96
N PHE A 272 27.38 -22.47 30.73
CA PHE A 272 26.70 -22.06 29.51
C PHE A 272 25.74 -20.91 29.80
N ASN A 273 25.82 -19.84 29.01
CA ASN A 273 24.89 -18.72 29.09
C ASN A 273 24.50 -18.25 27.69
N ALA A 274 23.22 -18.33 27.35
CA ALA A 274 22.67 -17.83 26.10
C ALA A 274 22.01 -16.47 26.29
N THR A 275 22.19 -15.58 25.32
CA THR A 275 21.44 -14.32 25.24
C THR A 275 20.41 -14.37 24.13
N TYR A 276 19.32 -13.65 24.33
CA TYR A 276 18.29 -13.43 23.33
C TYR A 276 18.76 -12.43 22.25
N PRO A 277 18.16 -12.49 21.04
CA PRO A 277 18.39 -11.47 20.01
C PRO A 277 17.97 -10.07 20.49
N ILE A 278 18.66 -9.05 19.97
CA ILE A 278 18.32 -7.64 20.23
C ILE A 278 16.96 -7.27 19.64
N ASP A 279 16.31 -6.27 20.23
CA ASP A 279 15.00 -5.78 19.77
C ASP A 279 15.15 -4.94 18.50
N THR A 280 14.55 -5.37 17.39
CA THR A 280 14.61 -4.67 16.10
C THR A 280 13.26 -4.69 15.41
N ILE A 281 13.08 -3.83 14.40
CA ILE A 281 11.88 -3.86 13.54
C ILE A 281 11.82 -5.08 12.60
N TYR A 282 12.89 -5.89 12.57
CA TYR A 282 13.02 -7.07 11.71
C TYR A 282 12.83 -8.39 12.46
N ASN A 283 12.32 -8.35 13.69
CA ASN A 283 12.01 -9.55 14.46
C ASN A 283 10.74 -9.39 15.29
N SER A 284 10.25 -10.50 15.81
CA SER A 284 9.09 -10.51 16.70
C SER A 284 9.30 -9.65 17.95
N PRO A 285 8.23 -9.18 18.61
CA PRO A 285 8.33 -8.42 19.85
C PRO A 285 9.05 -9.16 20.99
N VAL A 286 9.62 -8.40 21.95
CA VAL A 286 10.34 -8.93 23.13
C VAL A 286 9.54 -9.94 23.98
N THR A 287 8.21 -9.94 23.88
CA THR A 287 7.35 -10.90 24.57
C THR A 287 7.49 -12.33 24.06
N TYR A 288 8.07 -12.51 22.86
CA TYR A 288 8.34 -13.83 22.28
C TYR A 288 9.66 -14.46 22.75
N ASN A 289 10.46 -13.74 23.57
CA ASN A 289 11.68 -14.28 24.17
C ASN A 289 11.40 -15.62 24.86
N SER A 290 12.03 -16.68 24.36
CA SER A 290 11.83 -18.06 24.80
C SER A 290 13.01 -18.99 24.51
N SER A 291 14.19 -18.44 24.15
CA SER A 291 15.42 -19.22 24.08
C SER A 291 15.66 -20.02 25.37
N TRP A 292 16.16 -21.23 25.20
CA TRP A 292 16.32 -22.18 26.30
C TRP A 292 17.58 -23.01 26.08
N LEU A 293 18.32 -23.24 27.16
CA LEU A 293 19.44 -24.18 27.18
C LEU A 293 19.05 -25.39 28.00
N SER A 294 19.42 -26.59 27.55
CA SER A 294 19.17 -27.83 28.29
C SER A 294 19.86 -27.86 29.64
N SER A 295 21.01 -27.19 29.75
CA SER A 295 21.76 -27.06 30.97
C SER A 295 22.59 -25.78 30.97
N SER A 296 22.70 -25.14 32.12
CA SER A 296 23.59 -23.99 32.33
C SER A 296 24.94 -24.38 32.94
N LEU A 297 25.06 -25.62 33.40
CA LEU A 297 26.25 -26.14 34.06
C LEU A 297 26.39 -27.64 33.79
N GLU A 298 27.49 -28.05 33.16
CA GLU A 298 27.77 -29.45 32.87
C GLU A 298 29.21 -29.82 33.25
N SER A 299 29.43 -31.06 33.66
CA SER A 299 30.77 -31.62 33.85
C SER A 299 31.17 -32.44 32.64
N THR A 300 32.41 -32.32 32.18
CA THR A 300 32.92 -33.12 31.08
C THR A 300 32.91 -34.62 31.45
N PRO A 301 32.19 -35.47 30.68
CA PRO A 301 32.18 -36.91 30.90
C PRO A 301 33.50 -37.55 30.42
N LEU A 302 33.61 -38.86 30.55
CA LEU A 302 34.72 -39.64 29.98
C LEU A 302 34.86 -39.32 28.47
N GLY A 303 36.04 -38.88 28.05
CA GLY A 303 36.32 -38.43 26.68
C GLY A 303 36.17 -36.91 26.45
N GLY A 304 35.87 -36.11 27.47
CA GLY A 304 36.04 -34.65 27.44
C GLY A 304 35.03 -33.86 26.60
N LYS A 305 33.95 -34.51 26.14
CA LYS A 305 32.91 -33.91 25.26
C LYS A 305 31.58 -33.75 25.98
N VAL A 306 31.04 -32.55 25.98
CA VAL A 306 29.73 -32.21 26.55
C VAL A 306 28.79 -31.82 25.42
N THR A 307 27.60 -32.43 25.41
CA THR A 307 26.50 -32.03 24.51
C THR A 307 25.50 -31.18 25.29
N VAL A 308 25.23 -29.97 24.80
CA VAL A 308 24.15 -29.10 25.28
C VAL A 308 23.21 -28.78 24.13
N TYR A 309 21.91 -28.74 24.41
CA TYR A 309 20.92 -28.35 23.43
C TYR A 309 20.51 -26.90 23.64
N LEU A 310 20.56 -26.10 22.58
CA LEU A 310 19.99 -24.76 22.54
C LEU A 310 18.68 -24.83 21.77
N ARG A 311 17.59 -24.35 22.37
CA ARG A 311 16.41 -23.97 21.61
C ARG A 311 16.54 -22.50 21.25
N THR A 312 16.60 -22.19 19.95
CA THR A 312 16.65 -20.81 19.46
C THR A 312 15.40 -20.05 19.88
N ASP A 313 15.55 -18.73 20.03
CA ASP A 313 14.40 -17.89 20.34
C ASP A 313 13.32 -17.97 19.26
N LYS A 314 12.07 -17.66 19.60
CA LYS A 314 11.01 -17.43 18.61
C LYS A 314 11.27 -16.17 17.78
N ARG A 315 12.10 -15.26 18.30
CA ARG A 315 12.54 -14.05 17.61
C ARG A 315 13.71 -14.37 16.70
N ALA A 316 13.61 -13.90 15.46
CA ALA A 316 14.70 -13.98 14.50
C ALA A 316 15.87 -13.08 14.91
N GLY A 317 17.08 -13.51 14.58
CA GLY A 317 18.32 -12.78 14.84
C GLY A 317 19.37 -13.57 15.62
N GLU A 318 20.43 -12.87 16.01
CA GLU A 318 21.62 -13.47 16.61
C GLU A 318 21.39 -13.89 18.07
N ASN A 319 21.56 -15.17 18.37
CA ASN A 319 21.64 -15.71 19.72
C ASN A 319 23.12 -15.93 20.06
N ILE A 320 23.58 -15.35 21.17
CA ILE A 320 24.98 -15.49 21.59
C ILE A 320 25.05 -16.52 22.71
N VAL A 321 25.80 -17.59 22.50
CA VAL A 321 26.08 -18.60 23.54
C VAL A 321 27.51 -18.40 24.04
N ASN A 322 27.63 -18.04 25.30
CA ASN A 322 28.89 -17.87 26.00
C ASN A 322 29.18 -19.13 26.81
N ILE A 323 30.35 -19.73 26.59
CA ILE A 323 30.80 -20.97 27.22
C ILE A 323 32.11 -20.67 27.95
N GLY A 324 32.18 -21.00 29.23
CA GLY A 324 33.40 -20.82 30.03
C GLY A 324 33.73 -22.05 30.87
N ALA A 325 35.01 -22.39 30.98
CA ALA A 325 35.45 -23.46 31.87
C ALA A 325 35.83 -22.89 33.25
N LEU A 326 35.19 -23.38 34.30
CA LEU A 326 35.42 -22.92 35.67
C LEU A 326 36.88 -23.08 36.09
N ASN A 327 37.38 -22.10 36.86
CA ASN A 327 38.77 -22.05 37.34
C ASN A 327 39.84 -21.98 36.23
N THR A 328 39.46 -21.58 35.01
CA THR A 328 40.37 -21.36 33.88
C THR A 328 40.08 -20.01 33.21
N SER A 329 40.94 -19.60 32.28
CA SER A 329 40.70 -18.45 31.39
C SER A 329 40.06 -18.83 30.05
N LEU A 330 39.64 -20.09 29.86
CA LEU A 330 39.09 -20.56 28.60
C LEU A 330 37.65 -20.11 28.45
N PHE A 331 37.37 -19.49 27.29
CA PHE A 331 36.09 -18.91 26.97
C PHE A 331 35.82 -19.01 25.46
N LEU A 332 34.61 -19.43 25.10
CA LEU A 332 34.11 -19.41 23.73
C LEU A 332 32.83 -18.57 23.65
N ARG A 333 32.71 -17.82 22.56
CA ARG A 333 31.50 -17.09 22.20
C ARG A 333 31.02 -17.60 20.86
N LEU A 334 29.85 -18.23 20.84
CA LEU A 334 29.20 -18.74 19.64
C LEU A 334 28.09 -17.79 19.23
N SER A 335 27.88 -17.67 17.92
CA SER A 335 26.84 -16.84 17.31
C SER A 335 25.94 -17.76 16.48
N ILE A 336 24.67 -17.87 16.89
CA ILE A 336 23.69 -18.76 16.25
C ILE A 336 22.51 -17.91 15.79
N THR A 337 22.33 -17.80 14.48
CA THR A 337 21.30 -16.96 13.87
C THR A 337 19.98 -17.72 13.76
N GLY A 338 18.94 -17.20 14.41
CA GLY A 338 17.56 -17.65 14.22
C GLY A 338 16.96 -17.05 12.96
N THR A 339 16.64 -17.86 11.96
CA THR A 339 15.95 -17.41 10.74
C THR A 339 14.42 -17.51 10.92
N PRO A 340 13.63 -16.58 10.38
CA PRO A 340 12.17 -16.67 10.38
C PRO A 340 11.66 -18.01 9.81
N ASP A 341 10.52 -18.47 10.31
CA ASP A 341 9.86 -19.68 9.80
C ASP A 341 9.10 -19.39 8.49
N ILE A 342 8.38 -20.37 7.96
CA ILE A 342 7.57 -20.22 6.75
C ILE A 342 6.49 -19.13 6.89
N ALA A 343 6.16 -18.51 5.75
CA ALA A 343 5.12 -17.49 5.66
C ALA A 343 3.80 -18.06 6.21
N THR A 344 3.23 -17.40 7.21
CA THR A 344 1.97 -17.84 7.84
C THR A 344 0.89 -16.78 7.71
N ASP A 345 1.25 -15.51 7.76
CA ASP A 345 0.29 -14.40 7.73
C ASP A 345 0.85 -13.18 6.97
N LEU A 346 -0.04 -12.26 6.62
CA LEU A 346 0.26 -11.02 5.91
C LEU A 346 -0.37 -9.84 6.64
N THR A 347 0.47 -8.89 7.05
CA THR A 347 0.01 -7.63 7.66
C THR A 347 -0.14 -6.56 6.60
N LEU A 348 -1.24 -5.79 6.64
CA LEU A 348 -1.50 -4.68 5.73
C LEU A 348 -1.75 -3.40 6.51
N SER A 349 -0.86 -2.42 6.31
CA SER A 349 -0.95 -1.10 6.92
C SER A 349 -1.12 -0.01 5.85
N SER A 350 -1.67 1.14 6.26
CA SER A 350 -1.87 2.30 5.38
C SER A 350 -1.42 3.56 6.10
N THR A 351 -0.83 4.48 5.36
CA THR A 351 -0.46 5.83 5.83
C THR A 351 -0.83 6.86 4.76
N PRO A 352 -1.45 8.00 5.11
CA PRO A 352 -1.96 8.39 6.44
C PRO A 352 -3.18 7.57 6.87
N SER A 353 -3.76 7.85 8.05
CA SER A 353 -4.98 7.18 8.53
C SER A 353 -6.26 7.62 7.80
N SER A 354 -6.28 8.85 7.29
CA SER A 354 -7.38 9.47 6.54
C SER A 354 -6.79 10.27 5.37
N CYS A 355 -7.41 10.19 4.20
CA CYS A 355 -7.09 11.01 3.02
C CYS A 355 -8.33 11.79 2.58
N TYR A 356 -8.13 13.01 2.07
CA TYR A 356 -9.21 13.75 1.46
C TYR A 356 -9.43 13.32 0.00
N ALA A 357 -10.67 13.41 -0.48
CA ALA A 357 -11.02 13.22 -1.89
C ALA A 357 -10.64 14.47 -2.74
N ASN A 358 -9.38 14.91 -2.66
CA ASN A 358 -8.92 16.18 -3.23
C ASN A 358 -8.05 15.99 -4.49
N ASN A 359 -8.05 14.82 -5.11
CA ASN A 359 -7.19 14.49 -6.25
C ASN A 359 -5.67 14.75 -6.03
N GLU A 360 -5.23 14.89 -4.78
CA GLU A 360 -3.83 15.12 -4.37
C GLU A 360 -3.37 14.10 -3.31
N ASP A 361 -4.22 13.83 -2.31
CA ASP A 361 -3.96 12.91 -1.21
C ASP A 361 -4.10 11.46 -1.68
N ALA A 362 -3.18 10.61 -1.24
CA ALA A 362 -3.20 9.19 -1.55
C ALA A 362 -2.74 8.34 -0.37
N TYR A 363 -3.30 7.15 -0.27
CA TYR A 363 -2.87 6.16 0.71
C TYR A 363 -1.64 5.43 0.20
N ARG A 364 -0.57 5.42 1.00
CA ARG A 364 0.54 4.47 0.84
C ARG A 364 0.23 3.22 1.64
N LEU A 365 0.07 2.10 0.95
CA LEU A 365 -0.10 0.78 1.53
C LEU A 365 1.24 0.08 1.69
N SER A 366 1.40 -0.62 2.80
CA SER A 366 2.57 -1.44 3.09
C SER A 366 2.11 -2.82 3.57
N ALA A 367 2.40 -3.84 2.77
CA ALA A 367 2.08 -5.24 3.03
C ALA A 367 3.36 -5.97 3.45
N GLN A 368 3.40 -6.56 4.64
CA GLN A 368 4.57 -7.26 5.18
C GLN A 368 4.22 -8.70 5.55
N ILE A 369 5.00 -9.63 4.99
CA ILE A 369 4.85 -11.07 5.20
C ILE A 369 5.54 -11.47 6.50
N ILE A 370 4.84 -12.26 7.32
CA ILE A 370 5.30 -12.67 8.63
C ILE A 370 5.10 -14.17 8.87
N ASP A 371 5.90 -14.72 9.79
CA ASP A 371 5.72 -16.07 10.30
C ASP A 371 4.69 -16.13 11.45
N GLN A 372 4.45 -17.33 12.00
CA GLN A 372 3.55 -17.56 13.13
C GLN A 372 3.93 -16.82 14.43
N PHE A 373 5.15 -16.30 14.52
CA PHE A 373 5.64 -15.55 15.67
C PHE A 373 5.71 -14.04 15.40
N LEU A 374 5.28 -13.56 14.24
CA LEU A 374 5.37 -12.16 13.79
C LEU A 374 6.78 -11.73 13.35
N ASN A 375 7.68 -12.66 12.98
CA ASN A 375 8.95 -12.28 12.36
C ASN A 375 8.71 -11.94 10.89
N PRO A 376 9.19 -10.79 10.39
CA PRO A 376 9.21 -10.50 8.97
C PRO A 376 10.02 -11.53 8.19
N LEU A 377 9.45 -12.05 7.11
CA LEU A 377 10.20 -12.89 6.18
C LEU A 377 11.07 -12.00 5.31
N LEU A 378 12.38 -12.05 5.57
CA LEU A 378 13.33 -11.31 4.78
C LEU A 378 13.58 -12.03 3.45
N PRO A 379 13.62 -11.28 2.34
CA PRO A 379 14.02 -11.84 1.09
C PRO A 379 15.47 -12.33 1.18
N GLY A 380 15.70 -13.64 1.05
CA GLY A 380 17.04 -14.23 1.05
C GLY A 380 17.99 -13.56 0.05
N SER A 381 19.29 -13.85 0.15
CA SER A 381 20.39 -13.20 -0.59
C SER A 381 20.38 -13.37 -2.13
N PHE A 382 19.33 -13.93 -2.72
CA PHE A 382 19.13 -14.07 -4.17
C PHE A 382 17.85 -13.37 -4.61
N GLN A 383 17.75 -12.95 -5.88
CA GLN A 383 16.59 -12.23 -6.43
C GLN A 383 15.28 -12.91 -6.05
N ILE A 384 14.53 -12.25 -5.18
CA ILE A 384 13.27 -12.76 -4.66
C ILE A 384 12.19 -12.63 -5.71
N LYS A 385 11.55 -13.75 -6.02
CA LYS A 385 10.35 -13.82 -6.87
C LYS A 385 9.07 -13.61 -6.08
N ASP A 386 9.16 -13.52 -4.75
CA ASP A 386 7.99 -13.36 -3.89
C ASP A 386 7.42 -11.96 -4.02
N GLN A 387 6.10 -11.91 -4.13
CA GLN A 387 5.33 -10.74 -4.53
C GLN A 387 4.03 -10.67 -3.72
N VAL A 388 3.46 -9.48 -3.64
CA VAL A 388 2.11 -9.27 -3.12
C VAL A 388 1.23 -8.74 -4.24
N LEU A 389 0.12 -9.43 -4.49
CA LEU A 389 -0.92 -9.00 -5.40
C LEU A 389 -1.91 -8.14 -4.62
N PHE A 390 -2.03 -6.86 -4.97
CA PHE A 390 -3.06 -5.96 -4.47
C PHE A 390 -4.22 -5.95 -5.47
N GLU A 391 -5.44 -6.21 -5.01
CA GLU A 391 -6.65 -6.25 -5.82
C GLU A 391 -7.70 -5.31 -5.23
N SER A 392 -8.40 -4.60 -6.12
CA SER A 392 -9.52 -3.73 -5.78
C SER A 392 -10.54 -3.69 -6.93
N SER A 393 -11.64 -2.97 -6.75
CA SER A 393 -12.61 -2.67 -7.82
C SER A 393 -11.99 -1.90 -9.00
N LEU A 394 -10.88 -1.19 -8.78
CA LEU A 394 -10.19 -0.37 -9.79
C LEU A 394 -9.17 -1.18 -10.60
N GLY A 395 -8.78 -2.37 -10.14
CA GLY A 395 -7.83 -3.23 -10.83
C GLY A 395 -6.91 -4.01 -9.89
N SER A 396 -5.91 -4.67 -10.44
CA SER A 396 -4.92 -5.44 -9.68
C SER A 396 -3.50 -5.03 -10.02
N THR A 397 -2.62 -5.00 -9.01
CA THR A 397 -1.22 -4.64 -9.15
C THR A 397 -0.36 -5.63 -8.37
N LEU A 398 0.68 -6.15 -9.02
CA LEU A 398 1.59 -7.13 -8.43
C LEU A 398 2.93 -6.45 -8.09
N ILE A 399 3.31 -6.44 -6.82
CA ILE A 399 4.48 -5.71 -6.32
C ILE A 399 5.47 -6.71 -5.69
N PRO A 400 6.76 -6.70 -6.09
CA PRO A 400 7.78 -7.52 -5.42
C PRO A 400 8.09 -7.02 -4.01
N LEU A 401 8.49 -7.93 -3.13
CA LEU A 401 9.00 -7.56 -1.81
C LEU A 401 10.33 -6.83 -1.94
N ASN A 402 10.52 -5.76 -1.16
CA ASN A 402 11.81 -5.09 -1.01
C ASN A 402 12.73 -5.87 -0.05
N ASP A 403 13.98 -5.41 0.13
CA ASP A 403 15.00 -6.01 1.04
C ASP A 403 14.55 -6.18 2.50
N TYR A 404 13.42 -5.59 2.89
CA TYR A 404 12.83 -5.67 4.22
C TYR A 404 11.57 -6.56 4.29
N GLY A 405 11.25 -7.29 3.22
CA GLY A 405 10.08 -8.16 3.15
C GLY A 405 8.75 -7.41 3.05
N VAL A 406 8.78 -6.17 2.52
CA VAL A 406 7.60 -5.30 2.41
C VAL A 406 7.32 -4.98 0.95
N ALA A 407 6.06 -5.16 0.52
CA ALA A 407 5.55 -4.64 -0.73
C ALA A 407 4.77 -3.34 -0.47
N THR A 408 5.11 -2.26 -1.17
CA THR A 408 4.41 -0.98 -1.02
C THR A 408 3.75 -0.55 -2.32
N THR A 409 2.50 -0.11 -2.24
CA THR A 409 1.76 0.49 -3.37
C THR A 409 1.05 1.77 -2.93
N VAL A 410 0.55 2.53 -3.89
CA VAL A 410 -0.22 3.75 -3.66
C VAL A 410 -1.62 3.55 -4.22
N VAL A 411 -2.63 3.96 -3.44
CA VAL A 411 -4.04 3.95 -3.83
C VAL A 411 -4.56 5.39 -3.78
N GLY A 412 -5.16 5.83 -4.88
CA GLY A 412 -5.47 7.25 -5.13
C GLY A 412 -4.35 7.97 -5.90
N PRO A 413 -4.44 9.30 -6.04
CA PRO A 413 -5.51 10.16 -5.52
C PRO A 413 -6.84 10.02 -6.30
N THR A 414 -7.96 10.34 -5.66
CA THR A 414 -9.31 10.29 -6.26
C THR A 414 -10.06 11.60 -5.97
N PRO A 415 -10.90 12.08 -6.90
CA PRO A 415 -11.82 13.19 -6.65
C PRO A 415 -13.15 12.73 -6.03
N TYR A 416 -13.34 11.43 -5.76
CA TYR A 416 -14.61 10.90 -5.27
C TYR A 416 -14.54 10.57 -3.78
N VAL A 417 -15.56 10.98 -3.02
CA VAL A 417 -15.76 10.55 -1.63
C VAL A 417 -16.29 9.12 -1.66
N GLU A 418 -15.43 8.15 -1.37
CA GLU A 418 -15.72 6.72 -1.53
C GLU A 418 -14.94 5.84 -0.55
N ASN A 419 -15.43 4.60 -0.38
CA ASN A 419 -14.72 3.55 0.35
C ASN A 419 -14.20 2.50 -0.64
N ILE A 420 -12.91 2.21 -0.60
CA ILE A 420 -12.23 1.26 -1.46
C ILE A 420 -11.69 0.10 -0.62
N SER A 421 -12.20 -1.11 -0.89
CA SER A 421 -11.66 -2.34 -0.31
C SER A 421 -10.44 -2.81 -1.09
N ILE A 422 -9.30 -2.95 -0.41
CA ILE A 422 -8.07 -3.49 -1.00
C ILE A 422 -7.77 -4.85 -0.37
N THR A 423 -7.69 -5.88 -1.19
CA THR A 423 -7.21 -7.20 -0.80
C THR A 423 -5.76 -7.37 -1.22
N ALA A 424 -4.88 -7.70 -0.27
CA ALA A 424 -3.50 -8.05 -0.53
C ALA A 424 -3.32 -9.57 -0.38
N THR A 425 -2.75 -10.22 -1.40
CA THR A 425 -2.55 -11.68 -1.43
C THR A 425 -1.08 -12.00 -1.69
N TYR A 426 -0.49 -12.84 -0.85
CA TYR A 426 0.89 -13.28 -1.00
C TYR A 426 1.06 -14.28 -2.15
N LYS A 427 2.10 -14.09 -2.95
CA LYS A 427 2.46 -14.92 -4.09
C LYS A 427 3.93 -15.32 -3.97
N ASN A 428 4.18 -16.63 -3.93
CA ASN A 428 5.54 -17.19 -3.88
C ASN A 428 5.97 -17.73 -5.27
N GLU A 429 7.15 -18.36 -5.35
CA GLU A 429 7.66 -18.97 -6.58
C GLU A 429 6.70 -19.97 -7.25
N THR A 430 5.81 -20.61 -6.48
CA THR A 430 4.85 -21.62 -6.97
C THR A 430 3.53 -21.02 -7.44
N GLY A 431 3.25 -19.76 -7.11
CA GLY A 431 2.03 -19.06 -7.47
C GLY A 431 1.35 -18.36 -6.29
N THR A 432 0.08 -18.00 -6.48
CA THR A 432 -0.72 -17.30 -5.46
C THR A 432 -1.03 -18.24 -4.30
N THR A 433 -0.84 -17.77 -3.08
CA THR A 433 -1.10 -18.54 -1.85
C THR A 433 -2.46 -18.19 -1.25
N ASN A 434 -2.87 -18.90 -0.19
CA ASN A 434 -4.08 -18.58 0.58
C ASN A 434 -3.83 -17.52 1.67
N ILE A 435 -2.62 -16.95 1.75
CA ILE A 435 -2.29 -15.91 2.73
C ILE A 435 -2.72 -14.58 2.13
N ASN A 436 -3.84 -14.07 2.63
CA ASN A 436 -4.40 -12.79 2.19
C ASN A 436 -4.96 -12.00 3.38
N THR A 437 -5.08 -10.69 3.18
CA THR A 437 -5.68 -9.77 4.14
C THR A 437 -6.35 -8.64 3.38
N SER A 438 -7.37 -8.01 3.97
CA SER A 438 -8.10 -6.91 3.32
C SER A 438 -8.21 -5.71 4.22
N LYS A 439 -8.20 -4.51 3.63
CA LYS A 439 -8.34 -3.24 4.34
C LYS A 439 -9.24 -2.30 3.56
N GLU A 440 -10.21 -1.71 4.26
CA GLU A 440 -11.04 -0.62 3.75
C GLU A 440 -10.29 0.71 3.87
N LEU A 441 -10.25 1.46 2.78
CA LEU A 441 -9.71 2.82 2.70
C LEU A 441 -10.86 3.79 2.43
N SER A 442 -10.92 4.89 3.15
CA SER A 442 -12.01 5.87 3.04
C SER A 442 -11.45 7.23 2.62
N PHE A 443 -11.83 7.69 1.42
CA PHE A 443 -11.59 9.06 1.00
C PHE A 443 -12.74 9.94 1.49
N THR A 444 -12.44 10.94 2.31
CA THR A 444 -13.46 11.79 2.94
C THR A 444 -13.47 13.19 2.34
N GLU A 445 -14.56 13.91 2.53
CA GLU A 445 -14.69 15.32 2.18
C GLU A 445 -13.68 16.22 2.93
N GLY A 446 -13.26 17.31 2.29
CA GLY A 446 -12.34 18.28 2.86
C GLY A 446 -12.97 19.24 3.87
N PRO A 447 -12.19 20.16 4.46
CA PRO A 447 -12.74 21.22 5.32
C PRO A 447 -13.60 22.21 4.52
N LEU A 448 -14.53 22.89 5.22
CA LEU A 448 -15.37 23.94 4.64
C LEU A 448 -14.53 25.02 3.97
N SER A 449 -14.82 25.27 2.68
CA SER A 449 -14.11 26.29 1.90
C SER A 449 -15.01 27.41 1.39
N ARG A 450 -16.26 27.10 1.02
CA ARG A 450 -17.21 28.09 0.47
C ARG A 450 -18.65 27.67 0.69
N PHE A 451 -19.55 28.63 0.57
CA PHE A 451 -20.97 28.37 0.38
C PHE A 451 -21.34 28.51 -1.09
N ASN A 452 -22.36 27.77 -1.52
CA ASN A 452 -23.08 28.09 -2.74
C ASN A 452 -24.51 28.47 -2.33
N PHE A 453 -24.93 29.68 -2.69
CA PHE A 453 -26.14 30.29 -2.18
C PHE A 453 -27.05 30.74 -3.32
N TYR A 454 -28.27 30.21 -3.37
CA TYR A 454 -29.23 30.56 -4.43
C TYR A 454 -30.68 30.59 -3.90
N ALA A 455 -31.53 31.33 -4.62
CA ALA A 455 -32.95 31.49 -4.34
C ALA A 455 -33.76 31.11 -5.57
N ASN A 456 -34.87 30.41 -5.36
CA ASN A 456 -35.82 30.08 -6.40
C ASN A 456 -37.25 30.44 -5.98
N PRO A 457 -37.89 31.46 -6.60
CA PRO A 457 -37.29 32.46 -7.50
C PRO A 457 -36.46 33.50 -6.72
N ASN A 458 -35.53 34.19 -7.39
CA ASN A 458 -34.73 35.27 -6.79
C ASN A 458 -35.42 36.65 -6.80
N VAL A 459 -36.61 36.76 -7.40
CA VAL A 459 -37.46 37.95 -7.42
C VAL A 459 -38.89 37.54 -7.02
N VAL A 460 -39.50 38.28 -6.10
CA VAL A 460 -40.86 38.04 -5.60
C VAL A 460 -41.70 39.32 -5.65
N LEU A 461 -43.02 39.18 -5.67
CA LEU A 461 -43.93 40.33 -5.58
C LEU A 461 -44.16 40.75 -4.13
N ALA A 462 -44.40 42.04 -3.90
CA ALA A 462 -44.91 42.51 -2.62
C ALA A 462 -46.26 41.84 -2.28
N ASN A 463 -46.45 41.47 -1.02
CA ASN A 463 -47.55 40.63 -0.51
C ASN A 463 -48.96 41.27 -0.64
N ASN A 464 -49.05 42.51 -1.10
CA ASN A 464 -50.31 43.20 -1.37
C ASN A 464 -50.78 43.08 -2.82
N LEU A 465 -50.07 42.33 -3.68
CA LEU A 465 -50.39 42.07 -5.08
C LEU A 465 -50.75 40.59 -5.27
N SER A 466 -51.47 40.24 -6.33
CA SER A 466 -51.75 38.84 -6.65
C SER A 466 -50.54 38.20 -7.37
N GLY A 467 -49.93 37.15 -6.81
CA GLY A 467 -48.86 36.38 -7.45
C GLY A 467 -47.98 35.63 -6.44
N ASN A 468 -46.74 35.30 -6.82
CA ASN A 468 -45.79 34.64 -5.94
C ASN A 468 -45.09 35.63 -4.99
N HIS A 469 -45.13 35.31 -3.69
CA HIS A 469 -44.54 36.11 -2.60
C HIS A 469 -43.41 35.40 -1.87
N ASP A 470 -43.23 34.10 -2.15
CA ASP A 470 -42.35 33.20 -1.44
C ASP A 470 -41.17 32.81 -2.33
N SER A 471 -40.00 32.73 -1.70
CA SER A 471 -38.74 32.34 -2.32
C SER A 471 -38.08 31.27 -1.48
N THR A 472 -37.77 30.13 -2.10
CA THR A 472 -37.00 29.08 -1.44
C THR A 472 -35.52 29.40 -1.55
N VAL A 473 -34.87 29.59 -0.41
CA VAL A 473 -33.47 29.99 -0.28
C VAL A 473 -32.66 28.77 0.16
N THR A 474 -31.77 28.29 -0.70
CA THR A 474 -30.94 27.11 -0.45
C THR A 474 -29.46 27.50 -0.34
N LEU A 475 -28.85 27.14 0.79
CA LEU A 475 -27.41 27.24 1.02
C LEU A 475 -26.80 25.84 1.03
N ILE A 476 -25.71 25.65 0.29
CA ILE A 476 -24.96 24.40 0.25
C ILE A 476 -23.53 24.67 0.76
N ALA A 477 -23.11 23.93 1.79
CA ALA A 477 -21.75 23.96 2.31
C ALA A 477 -20.84 23.08 1.44
N LEU A 478 -19.78 23.66 0.89
CA LEU A 478 -18.86 22.97 -0.01
C LEU A 478 -17.42 23.05 0.48
N ASP A 479 -16.67 21.97 0.26
CA ASP A 479 -15.21 22.03 0.31
C ASP A 479 -14.62 22.73 -0.93
N ALA A 480 -13.29 22.83 -1.00
CA ALA A 480 -12.60 23.47 -2.12
C ALA A 480 -12.77 22.71 -3.46
N TRP A 481 -13.16 21.43 -3.40
CA TRP A 481 -13.30 20.52 -4.54
C TRP A 481 -14.76 20.34 -4.98
N GLY A 482 -15.71 20.91 -4.23
CA GLY A 482 -17.13 20.90 -4.56
C GLY A 482 -17.92 19.76 -3.92
N HIS A 483 -17.35 19.03 -2.97
CA HIS A 483 -18.10 18.05 -2.17
C HIS A 483 -19.00 18.76 -1.17
N SER A 484 -20.22 18.24 -1.00
CA SER A 484 -21.14 18.77 0.00
C SER A 484 -20.80 18.29 1.40
N LEU A 485 -20.86 19.22 2.36
CA LEU A 485 -20.43 18.99 3.74
C LEU A 485 -21.61 18.90 4.69
N GLN A 486 -21.75 17.75 5.35
CA GLN A 486 -22.83 17.47 6.29
C GLN A 486 -22.49 18.01 7.70
N ASN A 487 -23.52 18.31 8.51
CA ASN A 487 -23.38 18.74 9.91
C ASN A 487 -22.53 20.00 10.14
N ILE A 488 -22.45 20.90 9.16
CA ILE A 488 -21.80 22.20 9.31
C ILE A 488 -22.76 23.17 9.98
N ASN A 489 -22.33 23.81 11.06
CA ASN A 489 -23.10 24.86 11.74
C ASN A 489 -23.10 26.13 10.89
N VAL A 490 -24.28 26.58 10.44
CA VAL A 490 -24.47 27.78 9.62
C VAL A 490 -25.47 28.71 10.29
N THR A 491 -25.15 30.00 10.32
CA THR A 491 -26.04 31.08 10.74
C THR A 491 -26.51 31.84 9.51
N LEU A 492 -27.82 31.86 9.27
CA LEU A 492 -28.46 32.68 8.23
C LEU A 492 -29.01 33.97 8.85
N ASN A 493 -28.70 35.11 8.26
CA ASN A 493 -29.13 36.43 8.72
C ASN A 493 -29.77 37.26 7.60
N ASN A 494 -31.03 37.65 7.76
CA ASN A 494 -31.73 38.59 6.91
C ASN A 494 -31.42 40.03 7.35
N THR A 495 -30.74 40.79 6.49
CA THR A 495 -30.33 42.18 6.76
C THR A 495 -31.47 43.20 6.74
N ALA A 496 -32.63 42.86 6.16
CA ALA A 496 -33.78 43.76 6.03
C ALA A 496 -35.10 43.09 6.46
N PRO A 497 -35.32 42.83 7.78
CA PRO A 497 -36.54 42.21 8.30
C PRO A 497 -37.82 43.00 8.01
N SER A 498 -37.71 44.28 7.69
CA SER A 498 -38.85 45.12 7.31
C SER A 498 -39.37 44.82 5.90
N LEU A 499 -38.56 44.19 5.04
CA LEU A 499 -38.91 43.87 3.65
C LEU A 499 -39.49 42.46 3.49
N GLY A 500 -39.22 41.55 4.41
CA GLY A 500 -39.75 40.19 4.42
C GLY A 500 -39.21 39.39 5.60
N THR A 501 -39.75 38.19 5.79
CA THR A 501 -39.39 37.28 6.88
C THR A 501 -38.71 36.03 6.33
N LEU A 502 -37.55 35.70 6.87
CA LEU A 502 -36.88 34.41 6.64
C LEU A 502 -37.31 33.43 7.74
N SER A 503 -37.81 32.27 7.35
CA SER A 503 -38.21 31.19 8.24
C SER A 503 -37.64 29.85 7.79
N LEU A 504 -37.45 28.95 8.75
CA LEU A 504 -37.08 27.56 8.50
C LEU A 504 -38.10 26.66 9.19
N ASP A 505 -38.59 25.65 8.47
CA ASP A 505 -39.56 24.70 9.01
C ASP A 505 -38.99 23.97 10.25
N GLY A 506 -39.76 23.93 11.33
CA GLY A 506 -39.33 23.41 12.63
C GLY A 506 -38.48 24.35 13.51
N SER A 507 -38.20 25.59 13.07
CA SER A 507 -37.52 26.61 13.89
C SER A 507 -38.50 27.66 14.43
N ASN A 508 -38.28 28.13 15.67
CA ASN A 508 -39.02 29.27 16.23
C ASN A 508 -38.31 30.62 16.00
N GLU A 509 -37.10 30.59 15.42
CA GLU A 509 -36.31 31.79 15.13
C GLU A 509 -36.62 32.28 13.72
N SER A 510 -36.72 33.60 13.53
CA SER A 510 -36.95 34.21 12.23
C SER A 510 -35.91 35.29 11.98
N ASN A 511 -35.52 35.47 10.72
CA ASN A 511 -34.49 36.41 10.26
C ASN A 511 -33.06 36.18 10.77
N LEU A 512 -32.85 35.54 11.91
CA LEU A 512 -31.54 35.05 12.37
C LEU A 512 -31.71 33.59 12.78
N ILE A 513 -31.18 32.67 11.99
CA ILE A 513 -31.47 31.23 12.07
C ILE A 513 -30.16 30.45 12.17
N ASN A 514 -29.95 29.70 13.26
CA ASN A 514 -28.76 28.86 13.48
C ASN A 514 -29.08 27.38 13.27
N PHE A 515 -28.53 26.77 12.23
CA PHE A 515 -28.83 25.39 11.85
C PHE A 515 -27.61 24.60 11.41
N THR A 516 -27.77 23.29 11.32
CA THR A 516 -26.76 22.38 10.74
C THR A 516 -27.17 21.98 9.34
N THR A 517 -26.20 21.83 8.45
CA THR A 517 -26.45 21.27 7.11
C THR A 517 -26.94 19.82 7.19
N ASP A 518 -27.86 19.46 6.31
CA ASP A 518 -28.43 18.10 6.22
C ASP A 518 -27.42 17.07 5.66
N GLN A 519 -27.89 15.83 5.45
CA GLN A 519 -27.10 14.75 4.85
C GLN A 519 -26.62 15.02 3.41
N TYR A 520 -27.10 16.08 2.77
CA TYR A 520 -26.67 16.52 1.44
C TYR A 520 -25.86 17.82 1.51
N GLY A 521 -25.53 18.28 2.71
CA GLY A 521 -24.80 19.51 2.97
C GLY A 521 -25.60 20.79 2.73
N ARG A 522 -26.94 20.72 2.75
CA ARG A 522 -27.85 21.81 2.41
C ARG A 522 -28.59 22.37 3.63
N VAL A 523 -28.97 23.64 3.54
CA VAL A 523 -29.94 24.31 4.42
C VAL A 523 -30.97 24.98 3.52
N ILE A 524 -32.24 24.61 3.66
CA ILE A 524 -33.34 25.11 2.82
C ILE A 524 -34.27 25.94 3.69
N THR A 525 -34.35 27.24 3.42
CA THR A 525 -35.20 28.20 4.15
C THR A 525 -36.20 28.83 3.21
N GLU A 526 -37.27 29.39 3.77
CA GLU A 526 -38.31 30.10 3.02
C GLU A 526 -38.29 31.58 3.37
N PHE A 527 -38.24 32.42 2.34
CA PHE A 527 -38.35 33.86 2.46
C PHE A 527 -39.70 34.33 1.94
N THR A 528 -40.51 34.91 2.82
CA THR A 528 -41.81 35.50 2.48
C THR A 528 -41.70 37.01 2.47
N SER A 529 -42.09 37.63 1.35
CA SER A 529 -42.07 39.09 1.19
C SER A 529 -43.12 39.82 2.06
N SER A 530 -42.85 41.08 2.36
CA SER A 530 -43.79 42.00 2.99
C SER A 530 -44.48 42.90 1.95
N ASN A 531 -45.19 43.94 2.41
CA ASN A 531 -45.83 44.94 1.54
C ASN A 531 -44.84 46.00 0.99
N PHE A 532 -43.57 45.95 1.42
CA PHE A 532 -42.56 46.94 1.05
C PHE A 532 -41.65 46.43 -0.07
N VAL A 533 -41.33 47.30 -1.02
CA VAL A 533 -40.42 47.03 -2.13
C VAL A 533 -38.97 47.33 -1.77
N GLY A 534 -38.05 46.57 -2.35
CA GLY A 534 -36.61 46.77 -2.17
C GLY A 534 -35.82 45.49 -2.32
N ASN A 535 -34.51 45.60 -2.09
CA ASN A 535 -33.59 44.46 -2.13
C ASN A 535 -33.28 44.01 -0.71
N CYS A 536 -33.62 42.77 -0.40
CA CYS A 536 -33.26 42.09 0.83
C CYS A 536 -31.95 41.33 0.59
N THR A 537 -30.99 41.38 1.51
CA THR A 537 -29.79 40.53 1.45
C THR A 537 -29.79 39.54 2.60
N ILE A 538 -29.68 38.26 2.27
CA ILE A 538 -29.50 37.18 3.24
C ILE A 538 -28.00 36.86 3.28
N ILE A 539 -27.45 36.75 4.47
CA ILE A 539 -26.03 36.44 4.70
C ILE A 539 -25.95 35.08 5.39
N GLY A 540 -25.19 34.15 4.83
CA GLY A 540 -24.81 32.89 5.46
C GLY A 540 -23.42 32.99 6.08
N LEU A 541 -23.29 32.55 7.33
CA LEU A 541 -22.06 32.62 8.12
C LEU A 541 -21.75 31.26 8.73
N SER A 542 -20.49 30.83 8.63
CA SER A 542 -19.94 29.73 9.43
C SER A 542 -18.46 29.96 9.64
N ASP A 543 -18.04 29.99 10.91
CA ASP A 543 -16.68 30.33 11.32
C ASP A 543 -16.16 31.63 10.66
N ALA A 544 -15.23 31.52 9.71
CA ALA A 544 -14.67 32.64 8.96
C ALA A 544 -15.25 32.79 7.53
N ILE A 545 -16.05 31.82 7.07
CA ILE A 545 -16.65 31.81 5.74
C ILE A 545 -17.97 32.58 5.80
N ASN A 546 -18.14 33.50 4.86
CA ASN A 546 -19.39 34.23 4.66
C ASN A 546 -19.72 34.29 3.17
N ASP A 547 -21.00 34.20 2.86
CA ASP A 547 -21.53 34.44 1.52
C ASP A 547 -22.91 35.10 1.63
N SER A 548 -23.38 35.74 0.57
CA SER A 548 -24.62 36.50 0.59
C SER A 548 -25.41 36.39 -0.70
N LEU A 549 -26.74 36.41 -0.56
CA LEU A 549 -27.69 36.33 -1.65
C LEU A 549 -28.69 37.48 -1.53
N SER A 550 -28.95 38.16 -2.64
CA SER A 550 -29.96 39.23 -2.70
C SER A 550 -31.26 38.72 -3.30
N ILE A 551 -32.38 39.03 -2.65
CA ILE A 551 -33.75 38.81 -3.13
C ILE A 551 -34.37 40.16 -3.42
N GLU A 552 -34.91 40.34 -4.63
CA GLU A 552 -35.56 41.56 -5.07
C GLU A 552 -37.09 41.45 -4.88
N ILE A 553 -37.70 42.47 -4.27
CA ILE A 553 -39.15 42.56 -4.07
C ILE A 553 -39.72 43.69 -4.94
N ARG A 554 -40.60 43.33 -5.88
CA ARG A 554 -41.19 44.25 -6.87
C ARG A 554 -42.67 44.55 -6.60
N ASN A 555 -43.14 45.68 -7.11
CA ASN A 555 -44.56 46.07 -7.12
C ASN A 555 -45.14 46.24 -8.54
N GLN A 556 -44.46 45.72 -9.55
CA GLN A 556 -44.88 45.73 -10.95
C GLN A 556 -44.89 44.30 -11.47
N PRO A 557 -45.81 43.93 -12.39
CA PRO A 557 -45.83 42.60 -12.96
C PRO A 557 -44.53 42.32 -13.71
N PHE A 558 -44.02 41.10 -13.58
CA PHE A 558 -42.79 40.67 -14.24
C PHE A 558 -42.90 39.22 -14.68
N ILE A 559 -42.06 38.84 -15.64
CA ILE A 559 -41.90 37.45 -16.03
C ILE A 559 -40.84 36.85 -15.12
N SER A 560 -41.20 35.79 -14.41
CA SER A 560 -40.28 34.97 -13.64
C SER A 560 -40.01 33.68 -14.40
N ALA A 561 -38.79 33.17 -14.28
CA ALA A 561 -38.43 31.84 -14.73
C ALA A 561 -37.89 31.09 -13.51
N SER A 562 -38.58 30.04 -13.10
CA SER A 562 -38.14 29.08 -12.11
C SER A 562 -37.58 27.87 -12.84
N ILE A 563 -36.43 27.38 -12.40
CA ILE A 563 -35.81 26.16 -12.91
C ILE A 563 -35.84 25.16 -11.77
N ASP A 564 -36.48 24.02 -12.00
CA ASP A 564 -36.52 22.89 -11.09
C ASP A 564 -35.88 21.67 -11.74
N ALA A 565 -35.10 20.91 -10.98
CA ALA A 565 -34.33 19.79 -11.50
C ALA A 565 -34.60 18.54 -10.65
N GLU A 566 -35.17 17.51 -11.25
CA GLU A 566 -35.47 16.24 -10.58
C GLU A 566 -34.73 15.06 -11.25
N PRO A 567 -34.09 14.16 -10.47
CA PRO A 567 -33.95 14.21 -9.02
C PRO A 567 -32.87 15.23 -8.57
N TYR A 568 -33.07 15.81 -7.37
CA TYR A 568 -32.12 16.78 -6.77
C TYR A 568 -30.74 16.21 -6.41
N VAL A 569 -30.60 14.87 -6.44
CA VAL A 569 -29.37 14.12 -6.17
C VAL A 569 -29.18 13.17 -7.34
N VAL A 570 -28.02 13.26 -7.97
CA VAL A 570 -27.72 12.57 -9.22
C VAL A 570 -26.43 11.77 -9.04
N THR A 571 -26.43 10.55 -9.53
CA THR A 571 -25.26 9.70 -9.70
C THR A 571 -24.84 9.69 -11.17
N SER A 572 -23.61 9.28 -11.45
CA SER A 572 -23.10 9.26 -12.83
C SER A 572 -23.97 8.34 -13.71
N GLY A 573 -24.56 8.92 -14.76
CA GLY A 573 -25.47 8.21 -15.67
C GLY A 573 -26.96 8.44 -15.41
N ASP A 574 -27.32 9.16 -14.34
CA ASP A 574 -28.71 9.52 -14.07
C ASP A 574 -29.22 10.57 -15.07
N ILE A 575 -30.47 10.39 -15.50
CA ILE A 575 -31.18 11.36 -16.35
C ILE A 575 -31.82 12.41 -15.43
N VAL A 576 -31.42 13.67 -15.59
CA VAL A 576 -31.97 14.80 -14.83
C VAL A 576 -33.03 15.50 -15.67
N ASN A 577 -34.25 15.54 -15.16
CA ASN A 577 -35.34 16.29 -15.77
C ASN A 577 -35.28 17.73 -15.28
N ILE A 578 -34.96 18.65 -16.17
CA ILE A 578 -34.97 20.09 -15.88
C ILE A 578 -36.30 20.67 -16.35
N THR A 579 -37.15 21.01 -15.39
CA THR A 579 -38.42 21.72 -15.63
C THR A 579 -38.19 23.21 -15.48
N THR A 580 -38.27 23.96 -16.58
CA THR A 580 -38.30 25.42 -16.52
C THR A 580 -39.74 25.91 -16.55
N VAL A 581 -40.21 26.49 -15.45
CA VAL A 581 -41.53 27.12 -15.35
C VAL A 581 -41.38 28.62 -15.55
N ILE A 582 -41.98 29.14 -16.63
CA ILE A 582 -42.06 30.58 -16.88
C ILE A 582 -43.44 31.03 -16.42
N THR A 583 -43.48 31.86 -15.37
CA THR A 583 -44.71 32.45 -14.86
C THR A 583 -44.72 33.96 -15.08
N VAL A 584 -45.90 34.49 -15.38
CA VAL A 584 -46.13 35.93 -15.26
C VAL A 584 -46.59 36.16 -13.83
N GLU A 585 -45.78 36.87 -13.07
CA GLU A 585 -46.10 37.27 -11.70
C GLU A 585 -46.82 38.62 -11.75
N GLY A 586 -48.04 38.69 -11.20
CA GLY A 586 -48.85 39.90 -11.15
C GLY A 586 -49.97 39.94 -12.20
N GLU A 587 -50.94 40.84 -12.00
CA GLU A 587 -52.02 41.05 -12.96
C GLU A 587 -51.53 41.85 -14.18
N LEU A 588 -51.55 41.23 -15.38
CA LEU A 588 -51.36 41.94 -16.65
C LEU A 588 -52.66 42.66 -17.06
N PRO A 589 -52.62 43.96 -17.41
CA PRO A 589 -53.82 44.73 -17.74
C PRO A 589 -54.36 44.48 -19.18
N VAL A 590 -54.44 43.24 -19.68
CA VAL A 590 -54.85 42.94 -21.08
C VAL A 590 -55.77 41.72 -21.26
N SER A 591 -56.70 41.81 -22.22
CA SER A 591 -57.92 40.98 -22.35
C SER A 591 -57.88 39.80 -23.35
N ARG A 592 -56.72 39.41 -23.93
CA ARG A 592 -56.62 38.23 -24.82
C ARG A 592 -55.55 37.24 -24.33
N SER A 593 -55.98 36.12 -23.75
CA SER A 593 -55.06 35.11 -23.19
C SER A 593 -54.26 34.34 -24.27
N ALA A 594 -54.88 33.96 -25.41
CA ALA A 594 -54.28 33.04 -26.38
C ALA A 594 -53.17 33.63 -27.26
N ALA A 595 -53.33 34.85 -27.77
CA ALA A 595 -52.30 35.51 -28.59
C ALA A 595 -51.05 35.85 -27.75
N THR A 596 -51.27 36.14 -26.47
CA THR A 596 -50.20 36.45 -25.52
C THR A 596 -49.39 35.20 -25.16
N SER A 597 -50.03 34.02 -25.02
CA SER A 597 -49.31 32.75 -24.81
C SER A 597 -48.38 32.38 -25.97
N MET A 598 -48.76 32.68 -27.22
CA MET A 598 -47.91 32.48 -28.40
C MET A 598 -46.76 33.48 -28.47
N LEU A 599 -46.99 34.75 -28.09
CA LEU A 599 -45.96 35.80 -28.04
C LEU A 599 -44.91 35.57 -26.93
N ILE A 600 -45.24 34.80 -25.90
CA ILE A 600 -44.35 34.46 -24.78
C ILE A 600 -43.42 33.27 -25.12
N LEU A 601 -43.77 32.44 -26.11
CA LEU A 601 -43.02 31.21 -26.45
C LEU A 601 -41.93 31.43 -27.51
N ASP A 602 -42.00 32.47 -28.34
CA ASP A 602 -40.92 32.80 -29.27
C ASP A 602 -39.90 33.76 -28.63
N ARG A 603 -38.73 33.24 -28.26
CA ARG A 603 -37.61 34.03 -27.74
C ARG A 603 -36.69 34.61 -28.82
N SER A 604 -36.93 34.31 -30.11
CA SER A 604 -36.07 34.80 -31.21
C SER A 604 -36.47 36.19 -31.71
N GLY A 605 -37.70 36.64 -31.44
CA GLY A 605 -38.26 37.83 -32.08
C GLY A 605 -38.40 37.69 -33.60
N SER A 606 -38.31 36.46 -34.12
CA SER A 606 -38.32 36.13 -35.56
C SER A 606 -39.65 35.58 -36.04
N MET A 607 -40.58 35.21 -35.15
CA MET A 607 -41.94 34.89 -35.59
C MET A 607 -42.63 36.17 -36.01
N ASP A 608 -42.70 36.38 -37.32
CA ASP A 608 -43.72 37.23 -37.90
C ASP A 608 -45.08 36.58 -37.55
N PRO A 609 -45.95 37.24 -36.76
CA PRO A 609 -47.29 36.71 -36.45
C PRO A 609 -48.09 36.37 -37.71
N ASP A 610 -47.66 36.88 -38.88
CA ASP A 610 -48.27 36.67 -40.18
C ASP A 610 -48.14 35.23 -40.71
N TYR A 611 -47.16 34.41 -40.29
CA TYR A 611 -46.96 33.07 -40.87
C TYR A 611 -48.07 32.05 -40.49
N TYR A 612 -48.75 32.27 -39.35
CA TYR A 612 -49.89 31.45 -38.92
C TYR A 612 -51.23 32.18 -39.03
N ALA A 613 -51.26 33.42 -39.54
CA ALA A 613 -52.41 34.34 -39.49
C ALA A 613 -53.64 33.97 -40.34
N GLY A 614 -53.76 32.71 -40.80
CA GLY A 614 -54.87 32.26 -41.64
C GLY A 614 -54.93 32.98 -43.00
N THR A 615 -56.08 32.92 -43.67
CA THR A 615 -56.28 33.60 -44.95
C THR A 615 -56.22 35.13 -44.77
N ALA A 616 -55.44 35.84 -45.59
CA ALA A 616 -55.38 37.30 -45.57
C ALA A 616 -56.79 37.92 -45.74
N LEU A 617 -57.06 39.02 -45.03
CA LEU A 617 -58.34 39.71 -45.05
C LEU A 617 -58.19 41.14 -45.58
N ASP A 618 -59.05 41.53 -46.51
CA ASP A 618 -59.21 42.91 -46.94
C ASP A 618 -60.58 43.40 -46.49
N ILE A 619 -60.59 44.34 -45.55
CA ILE A 619 -61.80 44.83 -44.89
C ILE A 619 -62.00 46.30 -45.22
N VAL A 620 -63.19 46.67 -45.70
CA VAL A 620 -63.58 48.08 -45.80
C VAL A 620 -64.71 48.37 -44.82
N LEU A 621 -64.44 49.29 -43.89
CA LEU A 621 -65.42 49.83 -42.96
C LEU A 621 -66.18 50.96 -43.65
N VAL A 622 -67.48 50.77 -43.85
CA VAL A 622 -68.40 51.75 -44.45
C VAL A 622 -69.25 52.33 -43.33
N LEU A 623 -68.89 53.54 -42.89
CA LEU A 623 -69.44 54.18 -41.70
C LEU A 623 -70.39 55.33 -42.06
N ASP A 624 -71.60 55.28 -41.54
CA ASP A 624 -72.57 56.37 -41.65
C ASP A 624 -72.14 57.59 -40.83
N ARG A 625 -72.13 58.76 -41.48
CA ARG A 625 -71.94 60.07 -40.84
C ARG A 625 -73.03 61.06 -41.25
N SER A 626 -74.24 60.56 -41.54
CA SER A 626 -75.41 61.37 -41.83
C SER A 626 -75.88 62.16 -40.60
N GLY A 627 -76.74 63.15 -40.81
CA GLY A 627 -77.24 64.00 -39.73
C GLY A 627 -77.99 63.24 -38.62
N SER A 628 -78.51 62.03 -38.87
CA SER A 628 -79.14 61.17 -37.85
C SER A 628 -78.14 60.65 -36.82
N MET A 629 -76.86 60.50 -37.18
CA MET A 629 -75.80 60.00 -36.28
C MET A 629 -75.48 60.97 -35.09
N LYS A 630 -76.17 62.12 -35.02
CA LYS A 630 -76.14 63.11 -33.92
C LYS A 630 -77.41 63.08 -33.03
N PHE A 631 -78.39 62.24 -33.34
CA PHE A 631 -79.76 62.34 -32.83
C PHE A 631 -79.89 62.21 -31.29
N LEU A 632 -79.04 61.42 -30.63
CA LEU A 632 -79.15 61.11 -29.19
C LEU A 632 -78.37 62.06 -28.27
N GLY A 633 -77.54 62.95 -28.82
CA GLY A 633 -76.75 63.89 -28.02
C GLY A 633 -75.86 64.79 -28.87
N ASN A 634 -75.58 66.01 -28.39
CA ASN A 634 -74.73 66.98 -29.09
C ASN A 634 -73.30 67.11 -28.48
N ALA A 635 -73.03 66.45 -27.34
CA ALA A 635 -71.72 66.46 -26.66
C ALA A 635 -71.68 65.40 -25.52
N PRO A 636 -71.23 64.16 -25.77
CA PRO A 636 -70.73 63.64 -27.05
C PRO A 636 -71.86 63.43 -28.08
N GLU A 637 -71.51 63.44 -29.37
CA GLU A 637 -72.44 63.12 -30.45
C GLU A 637 -72.78 61.62 -30.41
N GLN A 638 -74.06 61.29 -30.27
CA GLN A 638 -74.50 59.90 -30.20
C GLN A 638 -75.57 59.63 -31.28
N PRO A 639 -75.52 58.50 -32.00
CA PRO A 639 -74.64 57.34 -31.78
C PRO A 639 -73.25 57.37 -32.48
N LEU A 640 -72.83 58.47 -33.11
CA LEU A 640 -71.54 58.54 -33.84
C LEU A 640 -70.31 58.24 -32.97
N THR A 641 -70.24 58.76 -31.74
CA THR A 641 -69.08 58.56 -30.85
C THR A 641 -68.91 57.09 -30.47
N ASP A 642 -70.03 56.39 -30.26
CA ASP A 642 -70.03 54.95 -29.98
C ASP A 642 -69.59 54.14 -31.21
N ALA A 643 -70.07 54.51 -32.40
CA ALA A 643 -69.65 53.89 -33.66
C ALA A 643 -68.14 54.04 -33.91
N LYS A 644 -67.58 55.24 -33.69
CA LYS A 644 -66.13 55.49 -33.81
C LYS A 644 -65.33 54.64 -32.82
N SER A 645 -65.75 54.61 -31.56
CA SER A 645 -65.04 53.88 -30.51
C SER A 645 -65.05 52.37 -30.77
N ALA A 646 -66.20 51.82 -31.17
CA ALA A 646 -66.34 50.41 -31.50
C ALA A 646 -65.53 50.03 -32.74
N ALA A 647 -65.49 50.87 -33.78
CA ALA A 647 -64.68 50.64 -34.98
C ALA A 647 -63.17 50.63 -34.67
N LYS A 648 -62.68 51.53 -33.81
CA LYS A 648 -61.28 51.53 -33.36
C LYS A 648 -60.92 50.25 -32.61
N ILE A 649 -61.78 49.83 -31.67
CA ILE A 649 -61.55 48.59 -30.92
C ILE A 649 -61.61 47.37 -31.84
N PHE A 650 -62.50 47.36 -32.84
CA PHE A 650 -62.55 46.31 -33.83
C PHE A 650 -61.22 46.16 -34.58
N MET A 651 -60.64 47.28 -35.05
CA MET A 651 -59.35 47.26 -35.75
C MET A 651 -58.20 46.74 -34.89
N GLU A 652 -58.21 46.99 -33.58
CA GLU A 652 -57.21 46.43 -32.66
C GLU A 652 -57.35 44.92 -32.45
N ASN A 653 -58.51 44.35 -32.77
CA ASN A 653 -58.78 42.92 -32.63
C ASN A 653 -58.47 42.10 -33.90
N LEU A 654 -58.17 42.76 -35.02
CA LEU A 654 -57.81 42.15 -36.30
C LEU A 654 -56.32 41.73 -36.35
N LEU A 655 -56.01 40.79 -37.24
CA LEU A 655 -54.66 40.27 -37.44
C LEU A 655 -53.78 41.26 -38.23
N SER A 656 -52.47 41.21 -38.04
CA SER A 656 -51.48 42.09 -38.69
C SER A 656 -51.47 41.98 -40.23
N ASN A 657 -51.74 40.78 -40.76
CA ASN A 657 -51.88 40.52 -42.20
C ASN A 657 -53.17 41.08 -42.83
N THR A 658 -54.03 41.76 -42.05
CA THR A 658 -55.28 42.37 -42.52
C THR A 658 -55.03 43.77 -43.07
N GLU A 659 -55.63 44.09 -44.22
CA GLU A 659 -55.68 45.47 -44.74
C GLU A 659 -57.05 46.08 -44.48
N VAL A 660 -57.07 47.27 -43.87
CA VAL A 660 -58.32 47.95 -43.52
C VAL A 660 -58.42 49.27 -44.27
N GLY A 661 -59.52 49.46 -44.99
CA GLY A 661 -59.94 50.72 -45.60
C GLY A 661 -61.12 51.33 -44.86
N VAL A 662 -61.29 52.65 -44.97
CA VAL A 662 -62.38 53.38 -44.33
C VAL A 662 -63.07 54.28 -45.36
N VAL A 663 -64.38 54.11 -45.47
CA VAL A 663 -65.27 54.90 -46.31
C VAL A 663 -66.37 55.45 -45.41
N SER A 664 -66.60 56.75 -45.46
CA SER A 664 -67.73 57.38 -44.77
C SER A 664 -68.68 58.01 -45.76
N PHE A 665 -69.95 58.10 -45.37
CA PHE A 665 -70.97 58.63 -46.26
C PHE A 665 -71.98 59.52 -45.54
N SER A 666 -72.45 60.51 -46.29
CA SER A 666 -73.68 61.22 -45.95
C SER A 666 -74.50 61.55 -47.20
N SER A 667 -74.61 62.81 -47.62
CA SER A 667 -75.24 63.17 -48.91
C SER A 667 -74.44 62.65 -50.10
N THR A 668 -73.14 62.41 -49.91
CA THR A 668 -72.19 61.81 -50.86
C THR A 668 -71.28 60.85 -50.12
N SER A 669 -70.72 59.86 -50.82
CA SER A 669 -69.66 58.98 -50.31
C SER A 669 -68.29 59.67 -50.33
N THR A 670 -67.39 59.28 -49.42
CA THR A 670 -66.01 59.74 -49.36
C THR A 670 -65.10 58.59 -48.95
N VAL A 671 -64.05 58.33 -49.74
CA VAL A 671 -62.98 57.40 -49.35
C VAL A 671 -62.03 58.14 -48.41
N ASP A 672 -62.19 57.93 -47.11
CA ASP A 672 -61.34 58.56 -46.09
C ASP A 672 -59.95 57.92 -46.04
N ARG A 673 -59.87 56.60 -46.30
CA ARG A 673 -58.61 55.88 -46.37
C ARG A 673 -58.69 54.66 -47.28
N GLN A 674 -57.69 54.49 -48.15
CA GLN A 674 -57.49 53.25 -48.89
C GLN A 674 -57.05 52.12 -47.93
N PRO A 675 -57.27 50.84 -48.28
CA PRO A 675 -56.80 49.71 -47.49
C PRO A 675 -55.30 49.82 -47.16
N VAL A 676 -54.96 49.75 -45.87
CA VAL A 676 -53.57 49.73 -45.38
C VAL A 676 -53.37 48.57 -44.41
N SER A 677 -52.19 47.94 -44.47
CA SER A 677 -51.86 46.82 -43.58
C SER A 677 -51.75 47.27 -42.12
N LEU A 678 -52.30 46.45 -41.22
CA LEU A 678 -52.26 46.67 -39.77
C LEU A 678 -50.93 46.23 -39.11
N ASN A 679 -49.96 45.74 -39.89
CA ASN A 679 -48.67 45.25 -39.41
C ASN A 679 -47.77 46.34 -38.78
N ILE A 680 -48.00 47.62 -39.09
CA ILE A 680 -47.22 48.74 -38.57
C ILE A 680 -48.13 49.68 -37.78
N SER A 681 -47.74 50.04 -36.55
CA SER A 681 -48.51 50.94 -35.66
C SER A 681 -48.87 52.28 -36.31
N GLY A 682 -47.98 52.84 -37.15
CA GLY A 682 -48.24 54.08 -37.88
C GLY A 682 -49.44 54.01 -38.85
N ASN A 683 -49.76 52.84 -39.41
CA ASN A 683 -50.95 52.68 -40.26
C ASN A 683 -52.23 52.65 -39.42
N LYS A 684 -52.19 52.06 -38.22
CA LYS A 684 -53.31 52.08 -37.27
C LYS A 684 -53.66 53.51 -36.85
N ASP A 685 -52.64 54.33 -36.56
CA ASP A 685 -52.84 55.74 -36.22
C ASP A 685 -53.50 56.52 -37.37
N LEU A 686 -53.14 56.23 -38.63
CA LEU A 686 -53.76 56.87 -39.80
C LEU A 686 -55.24 56.49 -39.94
N LEU A 687 -55.61 55.24 -39.64
CA LEU A 687 -57.00 54.78 -39.63
C LEU A 687 -57.80 55.39 -38.46
N HIS A 688 -57.22 55.44 -37.26
CA HIS A 688 -57.81 56.09 -36.09
C HIS A 688 -58.10 57.57 -36.35
N ASN A 689 -57.14 58.29 -36.95
CA ASN A 689 -57.30 59.70 -37.30
C ASN A 689 -58.40 59.91 -38.36
N ALA A 690 -58.50 59.02 -39.35
CA ALA A 690 -59.57 59.08 -40.35
C ALA A 690 -60.96 58.95 -39.69
N ILE A 691 -61.14 57.97 -38.80
CA ILE A 691 -62.38 57.78 -38.05
C ILE A 691 -62.68 58.95 -37.10
N ASP A 692 -61.68 59.44 -36.38
CA ASP A 692 -61.87 60.55 -35.44
C ASP A 692 -62.27 61.85 -36.14
N SER A 693 -61.81 62.06 -37.39
CA SER A 693 -62.12 63.26 -38.20
C SER A 693 -63.55 63.33 -38.74
N MET A 694 -64.32 62.24 -38.70
CA MET A 694 -65.68 62.19 -39.26
C MET A 694 -66.64 63.10 -38.47
N VAL A 695 -67.52 63.82 -39.17
CA VAL A 695 -68.54 64.68 -38.54
C VAL A 695 -69.90 64.35 -39.12
N ALA A 696 -70.92 64.25 -38.25
CA ALA A 696 -72.29 63.99 -38.65
C ALA A 696 -72.91 65.19 -39.39
N ASP A 697 -73.24 65.04 -40.67
CA ASP A 697 -73.93 66.05 -41.49
C ASP A 697 -74.57 65.46 -42.76
N GLY A 698 -75.63 66.06 -43.29
CA GLY A 698 -76.23 65.69 -44.58
C GLY A 698 -77.21 64.50 -44.56
N GLY A 699 -77.52 63.98 -45.75
CA GLY A 699 -78.40 62.82 -45.98
C GLY A 699 -77.66 61.47 -45.86
N THR A 700 -78.23 60.41 -46.41
CA THR A 700 -77.74 59.01 -46.26
C THR A 700 -77.65 58.33 -47.63
N ALA A 701 -76.46 58.30 -48.23
CA ALA A 701 -76.15 57.74 -49.56
C ALA A 701 -75.42 56.38 -49.46
N ILE A 702 -76.10 55.39 -48.88
CA ILE A 702 -75.52 54.07 -48.56
C ILE A 702 -75.04 53.29 -49.80
N GLY A 703 -75.81 53.27 -50.90
CA GLY A 703 -75.45 52.49 -52.10
C GLY A 703 -74.25 53.06 -52.85
N ASP A 704 -74.13 54.38 -52.93
CA ASP A 704 -72.94 55.03 -53.51
C ASP A 704 -71.69 54.73 -52.65
N ALA A 705 -71.83 54.65 -51.32
CA ALA A 705 -70.74 54.27 -50.41
C ALA A 705 -70.30 52.82 -50.56
N MET A 706 -71.27 51.92 -50.73
CA MET A 706 -70.99 50.51 -51.04
C MET A 706 -70.32 50.37 -52.41
N ALA A 707 -70.67 51.20 -53.40
CA ALA A 707 -70.01 51.21 -54.70
C ALA A 707 -68.53 51.63 -54.60
N ASP A 708 -68.22 52.67 -53.81
CA ASP A 708 -66.83 53.06 -53.54
C ASP A 708 -66.06 51.98 -52.79
N ALA A 709 -66.67 51.38 -51.77
CA ALA A 709 -66.07 50.28 -51.02
C ALA A 709 -65.82 49.04 -51.89
N ASN A 710 -66.74 48.70 -52.80
CA ASN A 710 -66.54 47.65 -53.80
C ASN A 710 -65.34 47.97 -54.70
N ASN A 711 -65.21 49.20 -55.18
CA ASN A 711 -64.05 49.59 -56.01
C ASN A 711 -62.72 49.45 -55.26
N LEU A 712 -62.68 49.76 -53.95
CA LEU A 712 -61.48 49.57 -53.13
C LEU A 712 -61.13 48.09 -52.96
N LEU A 713 -62.12 47.25 -52.64
CA LEU A 713 -61.92 45.81 -52.44
C LEU A 713 -61.59 45.07 -53.75
N ILE A 714 -62.16 45.48 -54.88
CA ILE A 714 -61.84 44.91 -56.20
C ILE A 714 -60.37 45.14 -56.53
N ASN A 715 -59.86 46.36 -56.26
CA ASN A 715 -58.47 46.74 -56.50
C ASN A 715 -57.51 46.33 -55.36
N GLY A 716 -58.02 45.69 -54.30
CA GLY A 716 -57.23 45.12 -53.20
C GLY A 716 -56.50 43.83 -53.58
N ARG A 717 -56.04 43.09 -52.59
CA ARG A 717 -55.22 41.88 -52.77
C ARG A 717 -56.05 40.76 -53.42
N PRO A 718 -55.49 40.02 -54.41
CA PRO A 718 -56.22 38.96 -55.12
C PRO A 718 -56.40 37.68 -54.29
N ASP A 719 -55.53 37.44 -53.33
CA ASP A 719 -55.44 36.28 -52.44
C ASP A 719 -56.15 36.48 -51.08
N ALA A 720 -56.67 37.68 -50.82
CA ALA A 720 -57.39 38.01 -49.59
C ALA A 720 -58.90 37.77 -49.70
N LYS A 721 -59.54 37.40 -48.57
CA LYS A 721 -61.00 37.43 -48.46
C LYS A 721 -61.46 38.87 -48.38
N LYS A 722 -62.39 39.25 -49.25
CA LYS A 722 -62.90 40.62 -49.39
C LYS A 722 -64.16 40.79 -48.57
N ILE A 723 -64.10 41.68 -47.57
CA ILE A 723 -65.17 41.87 -46.59
C ILE A 723 -65.52 43.35 -46.52
N MET A 724 -66.81 43.64 -46.59
CA MET A 724 -67.36 44.98 -46.39
C MET A 724 -68.21 44.97 -45.13
N ILE A 725 -68.00 45.93 -44.23
CA ILE A 725 -68.85 46.11 -43.05
C ILE A 725 -69.55 47.44 -43.16
N VAL A 726 -70.87 47.42 -43.33
CA VAL A 726 -71.71 48.59 -43.50
C VAL A 726 -72.43 48.87 -42.20
N LEU A 727 -72.25 50.06 -41.63
CA LEU A 727 -72.92 50.52 -40.42
C LEU A 727 -73.77 51.74 -40.74
N THR A 728 -75.05 51.71 -40.36
CA THR A 728 -75.99 52.84 -40.50
C THR A 728 -77.02 52.88 -39.38
N ASP A 729 -77.49 54.08 -39.02
CA ASP A 729 -78.56 54.31 -38.05
C ASP A 729 -79.89 54.76 -38.71
N GLY A 730 -79.94 54.79 -40.05
CA GLY A 730 -81.02 55.44 -40.79
C GLY A 730 -81.43 54.76 -42.09
N VAL A 731 -82.22 55.49 -42.90
CA VAL A 731 -82.77 55.05 -44.19
C VAL A 731 -82.11 55.83 -45.34
N ALA A 732 -81.91 55.19 -46.50
CA ALA A 732 -81.32 55.83 -47.67
C ALA A 732 -82.15 57.05 -48.17
N THR A 733 -81.61 58.25 -48.02
CA THR A 733 -82.27 59.52 -48.39
C THR A 733 -81.63 60.22 -49.59
N ALA A 734 -80.38 59.89 -49.94
CA ALA A 734 -79.60 60.48 -51.01
C ALA A 734 -78.88 59.40 -51.84
N GLY A 735 -78.19 59.81 -52.90
CA GLY A 735 -77.41 58.92 -53.77
C GLY A 735 -78.18 58.35 -54.97
N SER A 736 -77.43 57.76 -55.90
CA SER A 736 -77.95 57.22 -57.17
C SER A 736 -78.51 55.80 -57.04
N ASP A 737 -77.90 54.96 -56.19
CA ASP A 737 -78.33 53.60 -55.88
C ASP A 737 -79.00 53.51 -54.49
N ARG A 738 -80.24 54.00 -54.37
CA ARG A 738 -80.92 54.09 -53.07
C ARG A 738 -81.37 52.74 -52.49
N ASP A 739 -81.53 51.72 -53.32
CA ASP A 739 -81.91 50.36 -52.91
C ASP A 739 -80.70 49.40 -52.85
N GLY A 740 -79.49 49.92 -53.08
CA GLY A 740 -78.23 49.16 -53.01
C GLY A 740 -78.10 48.03 -54.03
N SER A 741 -78.98 47.96 -55.05
CA SER A 741 -79.07 46.81 -55.94
C SER A 741 -77.88 46.70 -56.88
N ASP A 742 -77.36 47.84 -57.35
CA ASP A 742 -76.18 47.88 -58.22
C ASP A 742 -74.92 47.52 -57.41
N ALA A 743 -74.84 47.98 -56.15
CA ALA A 743 -73.76 47.63 -55.24
C ALA A 743 -73.75 46.14 -54.86
N ILE A 744 -74.91 45.53 -54.58
CA ILE A 744 -75.04 44.08 -54.32
C ILE A 744 -74.60 43.27 -55.55
N SER A 745 -75.06 43.66 -56.75
CA SER A 745 -74.69 42.97 -57.98
C SER A 745 -73.17 42.99 -58.20
N THR A 746 -72.54 44.13 -57.95
CA THR A 746 -71.08 44.31 -58.06
C THR A 746 -70.32 43.49 -57.02
N ALA A 747 -70.79 43.43 -55.78
CA ALA A 747 -70.18 42.64 -54.71
C ALA A 747 -70.21 41.14 -55.02
N ASN A 748 -71.36 40.64 -55.49
CA ASN A 748 -71.52 39.22 -55.86
C ASN A 748 -70.65 38.80 -57.05
N LEU A 749 -70.48 39.65 -58.06
CA LEU A 749 -69.59 39.38 -59.19
C LEU A 749 -68.12 39.24 -58.78
N ASN A 750 -67.72 39.85 -57.65
CA ASN A 750 -66.34 39.90 -57.17
C ASN A 750 -66.12 39.13 -55.87
N ASN A 751 -67.08 38.29 -55.46
CA ASN A 751 -67.03 37.48 -54.23
C ASN A 751 -66.75 38.29 -52.95
N ILE A 752 -67.33 39.50 -52.86
CA ILE A 752 -67.24 40.37 -51.69
C ILE A 752 -68.39 40.07 -50.74
N ARG A 753 -68.07 39.76 -49.48
CA ARG A 753 -69.06 39.48 -48.44
C ARG A 753 -69.41 40.74 -47.68
N ILE A 754 -70.71 41.09 -47.59
CA ILE A 754 -71.16 42.30 -46.90
C ILE A 754 -71.85 41.95 -45.58
N TYR A 755 -71.30 42.45 -44.48
CA TYR A 755 -71.92 42.46 -43.17
C TYR A 755 -72.62 43.80 -42.95
N SER A 756 -73.88 43.77 -42.54
CA SER A 756 -74.65 44.98 -42.29
C SER A 756 -75.01 45.10 -40.81
N ILE A 757 -74.77 46.29 -40.26
CA ILE A 757 -75.00 46.61 -38.85
C ILE A 757 -76.00 47.77 -38.79
N GLY A 758 -77.18 47.48 -38.23
CA GLY A 758 -78.14 48.52 -37.86
C GLY A 758 -77.86 49.03 -36.45
N LEU A 759 -77.52 50.31 -36.32
CA LEU A 759 -77.23 50.96 -35.04
C LEU A 759 -78.46 51.73 -34.53
N GLY A 760 -79.02 51.32 -33.38
CA GLY A 760 -80.20 51.96 -32.79
C GLY A 760 -81.49 51.14 -32.91
N SER A 761 -82.65 51.80 -32.72
CA SER A 761 -83.96 51.14 -32.73
C SER A 761 -84.38 50.73 -34.15
N SER A 762 -84.91 49.52 -34.30
CA SER A 762 -85.37 48.97 -35.58
C SER A 762 -86.48 49.79 -36.26
N GLU A 763 -87.13 50.73 -35.56
CA GLU A 763 -88.14 51.63 -36.12
C GLU A 763 -87.56 52.73 -37.04
N TYR A 764 -86.26 53.04 -36.92
CA TYR A 764 -85.60 54.13 -37.66
C TYR A 764 -84.63 53.64 -38.74
N ILE A 765 -84.45 52.32 -38.83
CA ILE A 765 -83.48 51.67 -39.72
C ILE A 765 -84.26 50.90 -40.79
N ASP A 766 -83.80 50.92 -42.03
CA ASP A 766 -84.32 50.04 -43.08
C ASP A 766 -83.77 48.61 -42.91
N GLU A 767 -84.23 47.94 -41.87
CA GLU A 767 -83.83 46.58 -41.53
C GLU A 767 -84.09 45.57 -42.68
N PRO A 768 -85.21 45.64 -43.44
CA PRO A 768 -85.40 44.80 -44.63
C PRO A 768 -84.30 44.98 -45.68
N MET A 769 -83.90 46.23 -45.98
CA MET A 769 -82.82 46.52 -46.92
C MET A 769 -81.48 45.97 -46.43
N LEU A 770 -81.12 46.20 -45.16
CA LEU A 770 -79.84 45.72 -44.60
C LEU A 770 -79.76 44.18 -44.54
N LYS A 771 -80.85 43.51 -44.19
CA LYS A 771 -80.94 42.04 -44.23
C LYS A 771 -80.80 41.51 -45.65
N ARG A 772 -81.42 42.17 -46.61
CA ARG A 772 -81.30 41.83 -48.03
C ARG A 772 -79.84 41.93 -48.50
N ILE A 773 -79.17 43.06 -48.24
CA ILE A 773 -77.76 43.28 -48.59
C ILE A 773 -76.85 42.15 -48.04
N ALA A 774 -76.99 41.82 -46.75
CA ALA A 774 -76.17 40.78 -46.13
C ALA A 774 -76.48 39.39 -46.70
N SER A 775 -77.76 39.02 -46.78
CA SER A 775 -78.17 37.68 -47.25
C SER A 775 -77.85 37.42 -48.73
N GLU A 776 -77.99 38.44 -49.59
CA GLU A 776 -77.69 38.31 -51.03
C GLU A 776 -76.18 38.26 -51.32
N THR A 777 -75.32 38.71 -50.39
CA THR A 777 -73.84 38.71 -50.53
C THR A 777 -73.14 37.67 -49.65
N GLY A 778 -73.91 36.83 -48.94
CA GLY A 778 -73.40 35.75 -48.10
C GLY A 778 -72.83 36.20 -46.75
N GLY A 779 -73.15 37.40 -46.28
CA GLY A 779 -72.82 37.90 -44.94
C GLY A 779 -74.02 37.83 -43.97
N SER A 780 -73.81 38.35 -42.76
CA SER A 780 -74.81 38.36 -41.69
C SER A 780 -75.24 39.79 -41.34
N TYR A 781 -76.53 39.96 -41.02
CA TYR A 781 -77.07 41.21 -40.47
C TYR A 781 -77.08 41.16 -38.94
N TYR A 782 -76.64 42.24 -38.30
CA TYR A 782 -76.70 42.41 -36.85
C TYR A 782 -77.43 43.70 -36.49
N ASN A 783 -78.28 43.62 -35.46
CA ASN A 783 -78.88 44.79 -34.83
C ASN A 783 -78.11 45.10 -33.54
N ALA A 784 -77.66 46.34 -33.38
CA ALA A 784 -76.96 46.82 -32.19
C ALA A 784 -77.72 48.03 -31.60
N PRO A 785 -78.62 47.81 -30.62
CA PRO A 785 -79.36 48.88 -29.96
C PRO A 785 -78.50 49.89 -29.18
N SER A 786 -77.30 49.49 -28.74
CA SER A 786 -76.38 50.29 -27.91
C SER A 786 -74.91 50.13 -28.30
N GLY A 787 -74.05 51.07 -27.86
CA GLY A 787 -72.60 51.03 -28.12
C GLY A 787 -71.87 49.80 -27.54
N SER A 788 -72.30 49.26 -26.40
CA SER A 788 -71.72 48.03 -25.82
C SER A 788 -72.12 46.77 -26.59
N GLU A 789 -73.35 46.72 -27.11
CA GLU A 789 -73.79 45.66 -28.01
C GLU A 789 -73.09 45.77 -29.37
N LEU A 790 -72.85 46.98 -29.86
CA LEU A 790 -72.07 47.22 -31.08
C LEU A 790 -70.64 46.65 -30.96
N GLN A 791 -69.97 46.86 -29.83
CA GLN A 791 -68.66 46.26 -29.56
C GLN A 791 -68.72 44.72 -29.56
N THR A 792 -69.80 44.15 -29.01
CA THR A 792 -70.02 42.70 -28.99
C THR A 792 -70.27 42.14 -30.40
N VAL A 793 -71.01 42.86 -31.24
CA VAL A 793 -71.26 42.53 -32.65
C VAL A 793 -69.95 42.54 -33.42
N TYR A 794 -69.13 43.60 -33.31
CA TYR A 794 -67.83 43.67 -33.96
C TYR A 794 -66.89 42.53 -33.53
N ASN A 795 -66.88 42.18 -32.23
CA ASN A 795 -66.12 41.03 -31.74
C ASN A 795 -66.63 39.70 -32.29
N THR A 796 -67.94 39.58 -32.52
CA THR A 796 -68.55 38.39 -33.13
C THR A 796 -68.17 38.27 -34.60
N ILE A 797 -68.26 39.37 -35.35
CA ILE A 797 -67.81 39.44 -36.75
C ILE A 797 -66.32 39.10 -36.84
N SER A 798 -65.48 39.69 -35.98
CA SER A 798 -64.04 39.41 -35.93
C SER A 798 -63.72 37.92 -35.75
N LYS A 799 -64.52 37.19 -34.97
CA LYS A 799 -64.38 35.74 -34.79
C LYS A 799 -64.88 34.94 -36.00
N GLU A 800 -66.00 35.35 -36.60
CA GLU A 800 -66.58 34.66 -37.77
C GLU A 800 -65.70 34.78 -39.01
N ILE A 801 -65.03 35.92 -39.18
CA ILE A 801 -64.15 36.17 -40.34
C ILE A 801 -62.73 35.60 -40.14
N SER A 802 -62.33 35.29 -38.90
CA SER A 802 -61.03 34.70 -38.60
C SER A 802 -61.07 33.17 -38.74
N ASP A 803 -60.15 32.60 -39.52
CA ASP A 803 -60.05 31.16 -39.77
C ASP A 803 -59.39 30.35 -38.61
N PHE A 804 -59.20 30.95 -37.43
CA PHE A 804 -58.53 30.29 -36.30
C PHE A 804 -59.49 29.37 -35.53
N ASP A 805 -59.39 28.07 -35.79
CA ASP A 805 -59.95 27.02 -34.93
C ASP A 805 -58.89 26.56 -33.94
N VAL A 806 -58.85 27.14 -32.73
CA VAL A 806 -57.96 26.68 -31.65
C VAL A 806 -58.64 25.56 -30.88
N THR A 807 -58.91 24.44 -31.54
CA THR A 807 -59.38 23.20 -30.89
C THR A 807 -58.27 22.16 -30.74
N GLU A 808 -57.18 22.27 -31.51
CA GLU A 808 -56.00 21.41 -31.41
C GLU A 808 -54.72 22.26 -31.40
N ILE A 809 -54.03 22.24 -30.26
CA ILE A 809 -52.62 22.67 -30.17
C ILE A 809 -51.82 21.38 -30.15
N ASP A 810 -51.17 21.06 -31.26
CA ASP A 810 -50.25 19.93 -31.34
C ASP A 810 -48.86 20.41 -30.90
N TYR A 811 -48.39 19.90 -29.75
CA TYR A 811 -47.07 20.24 -29.22
C TYR A 811 -46.02 19.34 -29.91
N GLY A 812 -45.20 19.93 -30.77
CA GLY A 812 -44.01 19.26 -31.30
C GLY A 812 -43.00 19.00 -30.18
N THR A 813 -42.59 17.74 -30.02
CA THR A 813 -41.78 17.25 -28.90
C THR A 813 -40.26 17.47 -29.03
N GLU A 814 -39.76 18.31 -29.93
CA GLU A 814 -38.31 18.40 -30.17
C GLU A 814 -37.76 19.83 -30.13
N GLY A 815 -36.60 19.93 -29.47
CA GLY A 815 -36.05 21.16 -28.90
C GLY A 815 -35.42 22.07 -29.93
N PHE A 816 -35.83 23.34 -29.89
CA PHE A 816 -35.15 24.44 -30.52
C PHE A 816 -34.25 25.12 -29.47
N THR A 817 -32.94 25.13 -29.67
CA THR A 817 -32.05 26.04 -28.93
C THR A 817 -31.04 26.71 -29.88
N PRO A 818 -30.74 28.00 -29.70
CA PRO A 818 -29.82 28.76 -30.56
C PRO A 818 -28.40 28.83 -30.00
N TYR A 819 -27.92 27.79 -29.30
CA TYR A 819 -26.58 27.80 -28.69
C TYR A 819 -25.59 26.98 -29.53
N SER A 820 -24.35 27.48 -29.64
CA SER A 820 -23.22 26.70 -30.15
C SER A 820 -23.01 25.47 -29.27
N TYR A 821 -23.16 24.28 -29.84
CA TYR A 821 -22.91 23.03 -29.14
C TYR A 821 -21.46 22.62 -29.35
N VAL A 822 -20.75 22.40 -28.25
CA VAL A 822 -19.41 21.83 -28.26
C VAL A 822 -19.50 20.45 -27.65
N PHE A 823 -19.24 19.43 -28.47
CA PHE A 823 -19.09 18.05 -28.01
C PHE A 823 -17.60 17.66 -28.09
N ALA A 824 -17.11 16.99 -27.05
CA ALA A 824 -15.76 16.47 -26.97
C ALA A 824 -15.80 15.01 -26.54
N ASP A 825 -15.08 14.16 -27.27
CA ASP A 825 -14.98 12.72 -26.98
C ASP A 825 -13.57 12.20 -27.34
N ASP A 826 -13.17 11.11 -26.70
CA ASP A 826 -11.88 10.46 -26.89
C ASP A 826 -12.00 9.32 -27.91
N LEU A 827 -11.34 9.48 -29.07
CA LEU A 827 -11.26 8.42 -30.08
C LEU A 827 -9.90 7.72 -30.07
N ASN A 828 -9.92 6.42 -29.80
CA ASN A 828 -8.75 5.55 -29.96
C ASN A 828 -8.59 5.11 -31.43
N LEU A 829 -7.68 5.76 -32.16
CA LEU A 829 -7.39 5.41 -33.55
C LEU A 829 -6.61 4.09 -33.63
N THR A 830 -7.24 3.03 -34.15
CA THR A 830 -6.51 1.80 -34.49
C THR A 830 -6.03 1.88 -35.93
N SER A 831 -4.81 1.42 -36.22
CA SER A 831 -4.11 1.65 -37.49
C SER A 831 -4.66 0.87 -38.70
N SER A 832 -5.95 0.51 -38.72
CA SER A 832 -6.58 -0.23 -39.81
C SER A 832 -7.97 0.27 -40.25
N ASP A 833 -8.45 1.41 -39.77
CA ASP A 833 -9.88 1.70 -39.88
C ASP A 833 -10.31 2.46 -41.15
N ALA A 834 -11.49 2.06 -41.62
CA ALA A 834 -12.31 2.66 -42.67
C ALA A 834 -12.55 4.17 -42.45
N PRO A 835 -13.00 4.95 -43.46
CA PRO A 835 -13.14 6.39 -43.32
C PRO A 835 -14.06 6.76 -42.14
N TYR A 836 -13.61 7.70 -41.31
CA TYR A 836 -14.40 8.31 -40.24
C TYR A 836 -15.42 9.26 -40.85
N ILE A 837 -16.70 8.87 -40.81
CA ILE A 837 -17.81 9.67 -41.36
C ILE A 837 -18.54 10.37 -40.21
N LEU A 838 -18.59 11.70 -40.26
CA LEU A 838 -19.46 12.51 -39.42
C LEU A 838 -20.85 12.55 -40.06
N LYS A 839 -21.85 12.02 -39.35
CA LYS A 839 -23.24 12.01 -39.79
C LYS A 839 -24.11 12.80 -38.81
N TYR A 840 -24.91 13.73 -39.32
CA TYR A 840 -25.91 14.43 -38.52
C TYR A 840 -27.13 14.79 -39.36
N ASP A 841 -28.28 14.88 -38.70
CA ASP A 841 -29.54 15.29 -39.29
C ASP A 841 -29.84 16.74 -38.88
N ALA A 842 -30.24 17.58 -39.83
CA ALA A 842 -30.59 18.97 -39.56
C ALA A 842 -31.88 19.39 -40.27
N TRP A 843 -32.61 20.32 -39.66
CA TRP A 843 -33.90 20.85 -40.13
C TRP A 843 -33.74 22.34 -40.51
N ASP A 844 -34.25 22.74 -41.68
CA ASP A 844 -34.41 24.14 -42.13
C ASP A 844 -33.13 24.99 -41.99
N ILE A 845 -32.04 24.51 -42.61
CA ILE A 845 -30.81 25.29 -42.73
C ILE A 845 -31.04 26.35 -43.80
N ASP A 846 -31.01 27.62 -43.40
CA ASP A 846 -31.17 28.76 -44.28
C ASP A 846 -29.99 28.84 -45.28
N ASP A 847 -30.27 29.07 -46.57
CA ASP A 847 -29.28 29.07 -47.67
C ASP A 847 -28.45 30.37 -47.70
N SER A 848 -28.47 31.15 -46.60
CA SER A 848 -27.59 32.29 -46.42
C SER A 848 -26.21 31.79 -45.99
N ASN A 849 -25.24 31.92 -46.89
CA ASN A 849 -23.90 31.31 -46.90
C ASN A 849 -22.98 31.52 -45.66
N GLU A 850 -23.46 31.92 -44.47
CA GLU A 850 -22.59 32.25 -43.33
C GLU A 850 -22.99 31.68 -41.96
N ASP A 851 -24.22 31.17 -41.74
CA ASP A 851 -24.75 30.99 -40.37
C ASP A 851 -24.69 29.57 -39.77
N CYS A 852 -24.42 28.52 -40.56
CA CYS A 852 -24.29 27.14 -40.04
C CYS A 852 -23.00 26.46 -40.50
N LYS A 853 -22.03 26.28 -39.58
CA LYS A 853 -20.71 25.69 -39.87
C LYS A 853 -20.34 24.60 -38.88
N VAL A 854 -20.17 23.38 -39.37
CA VAL A 854 -19.60 22.31 -38.55
C VAL A 854 -18.09 22.39 -38.57
N CYS A 855 -17.48 22.63 -37.41
CA CYS A 855 -16.05 22.73 -37.21
C CYS A 855 -15.50 21.51 -36.46
N VAL A 856 -14.46 20.86 -36.99
CA VAL A 856 -13.73 19.79 -36.30
C VAL A 856 -12.36 20.33 -35.86
N ASN A 857 -12.06 20.21 -34.58
CA ASN A 857 -10.82 20.67 -33.93
C ASN A 857 -10.51 22.16 -34.21
N GLY A 858 -11.55 22.98 -34.41
CA GLY A 858 -11.48 24.44 -34.60
C GLY A 858 -10.90 24.95 -35.93
N ASN A 859 -10.33 24.08 -36.78
CA ASN A 859 -9.58 24.49 -37.98
C ASN A 859 -10.22 24.06 -39.31
N TYR A 860 -11.18 23.14 -39.28
CA TYR A 860 -11.81 22.60 -40.49
C TYR A 860 -13.32 22.80 -40.41
N SER A 861 -13.85 23.72 -41.21
CA SER A 861 -15.29 24.01 -41.30
C SER A 861 -15.89 23.45 -42.57
N PHE A 862 -17.04 22.80 -42.47
CA PHE A 862 -17.87 22.41 -43.62
C PHE A 862 -19.06 23.37 -43.72
N GLU A 863 -19.32 23.87 -44.93
CA GLU A 863 -20.52 24.64 -45.21
C GLU A 863 -21.70 23.69 -45.46
N LEU A 864 -22.81 24.02 -44.82
CA LEU A 864 -24.07 23.31 -44.92
C LEU A 864 -24.91 23.92 -46.06
N SER A 865 -24.64 23.53 -47.30
CA SER A 865 -25.44 24.00 -48.44
C SER A 865 -26.61 23.05 -48.70
N VAL A 866 -27.85 23.55 -48.64
CA VAL A 866 -29.06 22.78 -48.99
C VAL A 866 -29.72 23.43 -50.20
N THR A 867 -29.75 22.73 -51.34
CA THR A 867 -30.52 23.20 -52.49
C THR A 867 -32.00 22.79 -52.34
N GLY A 868 -32.84 23.75 -51.95
CA GLY A 868 -34.32 23.68 -51.97
C GLY A 868 -34.99 23.36 -50.62
N ASP A 869 -36.31 23.57 -50.56
CA ASP A 869 -37.19 23.45 -49.38
C ASP A 869 -37.32 22.02 -48.81
N LYS A 870 -36.26 21.47 -48.20
CA LYS A 870 -36.32 20.17 -47.52
C LYS A 870 -36.34 20.33 -46.01
N ARG A 871 -37.42 19.84 -45.39
CA ARG A 871 -37.73 19.92 -43.96
C ARG A 871 -37.07 18.84 -43.07
N TRP A 872 -36.02 18.19 -43.55
CA TRP A 872 -35.06 17.35 -42.79
C TRP A 872 -34.02 16.85 -43.80
N SER A 873 -32.75 17.06 -43.53
CA SER A 873 -31.66 16.56 -44.38
C SER A 873 -30.57 15.91 -43.54
N THR A 874 -30.10 14.76 -44.00
CA THR A 874 -28.97 14.03 -43.43
C THR A 874 -27.70 14.45 -44.14
N PHE A 875 -26.69 14.86 -43.39
CA PHE A 875 -25.37 15.24 -43.91
C PHE A 875 -24.34 14.20 -43.48
N GLU A 876 -23.47 13.82 -44.41
CA GLU A 876 -22.38 12.87 -44.17
C GLU A 876 -21.07 13.46 -44.72
N TYR A 877 -20.09 13.67 -43.84
CA TYR A 877 -18.78 14.22 -44.20
C TYR A 877 -17.66 13.26 -43.79
N ASP A 878 -16.73 12.99 -44.70
CA ASP A 878 -15.51 12.24 -44.37
C ASP A 878 -14.52 13.13 -43.63
N ILE A 879 -14.35 12.86 -42.34
CA ILE A 879 -13.48 13.62 -41.42
C ILE A 879 -12.15 12.89 -41.14
N SER A 880 -11.83 11.82 -41.87
CA SER A 880 -10.65 10.99 -41.61
C SER A 880 -9.32 11.75 -41.64
N SER A 881 -9.26 12.84 -42.40
CA SER A 881 -8.05 13.67 -42.52
C SER A 881 -7.87 14.69 -41.39
N VAL A 882 -8.89 14.89 -40.55
CA VAL A 882 -8.94 15.95 -39.53
C VAL A 882 -9.09 15.43 -38.10
N VAL A 883 -9.45 14.15 -37.94
CA VAL A 883 -9.47 13.45 -36.65
C VAL A 883 -8.04 13.14 -36.21
N LEU A 884 -7.71 13.50 -34.98
CA LEU A 884 -6.43 13.25 -34.33
C LEU A 884 -6.55 12.11 -33.31
N GLY A 885 -5.43 11.47 -32.95
CA GLY A 885 -5.44 10.52 -31.84
C GLY A 885 -5.61 11.24 -30.51
N GLY A 886 -6.63 10.87 -29.72
CA GLY A 886 -7.00 11.53 -28.46
C GLY A 886 -8.31 12.33 -28.56
N MET A 887 -8.46 13.36 -27.72
CA MET A 887 -9.65 14.22 -27.71
C MET A 887 -9.84 14.95 -29.03
N ASN A 888 -11.02 14.81 -29.61
CA ASN A 888 -11.46 15.60 -30.76
C ASN A 888 -12.66 16.46 -30.36
N THR A 889 -12.70 17.70 -30.85
CA THR A 889 -13.79 18.65 -30.58
C THR A 889 -14.60 18.87 -31.85
N ILE A 890 -15.92 18.74 -31.76
CA ILE A 890 -16.85 19.09 -32.82
C ILE A 890 -17.69 20.27 -32.34
N THR A 891 -17.71 21.33 -33.12
CA THR A 891 -18.53 22.52 -32.88
C THR A 891 -19.51 22.66 -34.04
N ILE A 892 -20.79 22.81 -33.74
CA ILE A 892 -21.85 23.05 -34.74
C ILE A 892 -22.40 24.46 -34.54
#